data_AF-A0A7Y7TNP3-F1
#
_entry.id   AF-A0A7Y7TNP3-F1
#
_cell.length_a   1.000
_cell.length_b   1.000
_cell.length_c   1.000
_cell.angle_alpha   90.00
_cell.angle_beta   90.00
_cell.angle_gamma   90.00
#
_symmetry.space_group_name_H-M   'P 1'
#
loop_
_entity.id
_entity.type
_entity.pdbx_description
1 polymer ?
#
loop_
_entity_poly.entity_id
_entity_poly.type
_entity_poly.pdbx_seq_one_letter_code
_entity_poly.pdbx_strand_id
1 'polypeptide(L)'
;MSFAINPSLTHIDFREADILELYRSKGEVQLPDTRFRGHPCETYICISRADKRVSATVAILETVMNSIFVYTSDYSTDQNQDYPKVLAEALEFTSSFGFTMEKVNLDFSPAMREVIIKGIRAMKPPLKRTKLRSLNSTSHLDKAPPAPSLPLVTATIPAPVTETFSEPTELQTLKKELSSARAVIEKVTREKLAIAQSASNEIELLKASLQKISEAKLVSDKNFYQDKERLSSEKHESETARNEELCNSLKAELTQANFKAESIKTSLGRNIQALNEKIALLESEKLHLDHQFRAEKDSLSKKISYVSLENESLTALLAKEKSSSDDIIASISLLEGSWQEGQQREEELCRSLDILKEQIDLLEADLDKHRHREANEESLRDRINSLEQEIADFMIDAKQADSVDLDREAIKIEIKSLTEAKNDVEAEYIRMANESIEKESHMIEALYHAESEILRLSRELDLQRQIGDMEKSALRDEIRQLLISDGSSTKSSDQANPREMEPVVTTQENAPTEKISAPKAEFRTAVSTAVNKPETAPTASVSDEDTPDIPVICDSALHDGLVNEFGSFFSNTGISSTEFHVNREIDCIEYSEPAEIVAILSSSNSVQAVPDGGGVQKCRGSVIAVKRGGKYNAYLVWHQTESDKVVICTPDQQPADAAECTQILLDAVSYFEIVGFMMEVEDLGSSLKTYNRAIRKVPALVRK
;
A
#
# COMPACT_ATOMS: atom_id res chain seq x y z
N MET A 1 0.12 25.60 27.07
CA MET A 1 -0.68 24.37 26.93
C MET A 1 -0.28 23.78 25.59
N SER A 2 -0.36 22.46 25.41
CA SER A 2 0.32 21.79 24.31
C SER A 2 -0.49 20.59 23.83
N PHE A 3 -1.08 20.75 22.65
CA PHE A 3 -1.63 19.65 21.87
C PHE A 3 -0.59 18.55 21.64
N ALA A 4 -0.77 17.42 22.30
CA ALA A 4 0.05 16.23 22.10
C ALA A 4 -0.58 15.36 21.01
N ILE A 5 0.26 14.75 20.16
CA ILE A 5 -0.20 13.71 19.25
C ILE A 5 -0.69 12.50 20.05
N ASN A 6 -1.87 11.98 19.71
CA ASN A 6 -2.47 10.82 20.33
C ASN A 6 -2.44 9.62 19.36
N PRO A 7 -1.37 8.80 19.37
CA PRO A 7 -1.21 7.70 18.42
C PRO A 7 -2.23 6.56 18.60
N SER A 8 -3.08 6.60 19.65
CA SER A 8 -4.20 5.65 19.78
C SER A 8 -5.43 6.01 18.93
N LEU A 9 -5.46 7.23 18.38
CA LEU A 9 -6.57 7.75 17.57
C LEU A 9 -6.12 7.98 16.11
N THR A 10 -6.67 7.18 15.20
CA THR A 10 -6.47 7.33 13.73
C THR A 10 -7.57 8.18 13.07
N HIS A 11 -8.44 8.79 13.87
CA HIS A 11 -9.58 9.62 13.48
C HIS A 11 -10.23 10.22 14.74
N ILE A 12 -11.02 11.27 14.58
CA ILE A 12 -11.86 11.80 15.67
C ILE A 12 -13.14 10.95 15.75
N ASP A 13 -13.24 10.13 16.81
CA ASP A 13 -14.49 9.49 17.23
C ASP A 13 -15.50 10.56 17.67
N PHE A 14 -16.66 10.66 17.00
CA PHE A 14 -17.65 11.71 17.31
C PHE A 14 -19.07 11.21 17.54
N ARG A 15 -19.71 11.66 18.63
CA ARG A 15 -21.17 11.63 18.72
C ARG A 15 -21.74 12.95 18.24
N GLU A 16 -22.75 12.90 17.39
CA GLU A 16 -23.41 14.08 16.79
C GLU A 16 -24.02 15.02 17.84
N ALA A 17 -24.40 14.51 19.01
CA ALA A 17 -24.89 15.30 20.15
C ALA A 17 -23.78 15.91 21.03
N ASP A 18 -22.53 15.43 20.90
CA ASP A 18 -21.41 15.83 21.75
C ASP A 18 -20.52 16.89 21.05
N ILE A 19 -20.66 17.12 19.73
CA ILE A 19 -19.96 18.22 19.02
C ILE A 19 -20.63 19.55 19.35
N LEU A 20 -19.83 20.56 19.72
CA LEU A 20 -20.27 21.95 19.87
C LEU A 20 -20.03 22.74 18.58
N GLU A 21 -18.76 22.80 18.13
CA GLU A 21 -18.36 23.52 16.92
C GLU A 21 -17.25 22.76 16.19
N LEU A 22 -17.16 22.99 14.88
CA LEU A 22 -16.24 22.33 13.97
C LEU A 22 -15.65 23.36 13.00
N TYR A 23 -14.33 23.31 12.81
CA TYR A 23 -13.61 24.16 11.87
C TYR A 23 -12.79 23.31 10.91
N ARG A 24 -12.63 23.77 9.66
CA ARG A 24 -11.79 23.16 8.60
C ARG A 24 -10.81 24.22 8.07
N SER A 25 -9.63 23.83 7.60
CA SER A 25 -8.72 24.74 6.90
C SER A 25 -9.33 25.24 5.58
N LYS A 26 -9.10 26.50 5.23
CA LYS A 26 -9.59 27.10 3.96
C LYS A 26 -8.91 26.54 2.71
N GLY A 27 -7.80 25.82 2.88
CA GLY A 27 -7.04 25.16 1.84
C GLY A 27 -6.06 24.17 2.45
N GLU A 28 -5.20 23.61 1.59
CA GLU A 28 -4.15 22.67 1.95
C GLU A 28 -2.84 23.43 2.25
N VAL A 29 -2.06 22.94 3.23
CA VAL A 29 -0.75 23.51 3.60
C VAL A 29 0.28 22.37 3.67
N GLN A 30 1.46 22.58 3.10
CA GLN A 30 2.58 21.64 3.22
C GLN A 30 3.29 21.87 4.56
N LEU A 31 3.42 20.81 5.36
CA LEU A 31 4.03 20.91 6.69
C LEU A 31 5.53 20.57 6.64
N PRO A 32 6.41 21.35 7.30
CA PRO A 32 7.86 21.13 7.31
C PRO A 32 8.29 19.97 8.23
N ASP A 33 7.34 19.33 8.92
CA ASP A 33 7.58 18.19 9.79
C ASP A 33 7.76 16.90 8.94
N THR A 34 8.84 16.17 9.20
CA THR A 34 9.27 15.00 8.43
C THR A 34 8.23 13.89 8.37
N ARG A 35 7.26 13.86 9.30
CA ARG A 35 6.16 12.88 9.32
C ARG A 35 5.21 13.04 8.12
N PHE A 36 5.10 14.24 7.55
CA PHE A 36 4.24 14.55 6.40
C PHE A 36 5.02 14.65 5.07
N ARG A 37 6.35 14.52 5.10
CA ARG A 37 7.23 14.51 3.90
C ARG A 37 7.06 15.69 2.92
N GLY A 38 6.52 16.83 3.38
CA GLY A 38 6.16 17.97 2.52
C GLY A 38 4.88 17.78 1.70
N HIS A 39 4.11 16.72 1.91
CA HIS A 39 2.81 16.52 1.29
C HIS A 39 1.80 17.57 1.78
N PRO A 40 0.87 18.01 0.91
CA PRO A 40 -0.21 18.89 1.32
C PRO A 40 -1.12 18.21 2.34
N CYS A 41 -1.52 18.99 3.35
CA CYS A 41 -2.37 18.57 4.45
C CYS A 41 -3.57 19.51 4.59
N GLU A 42 -4.72 18.98 5.00
CA GLU A 42 -5.81 19.74 5.60
C GLU A 42 -5.75 19.66 7.13
N THR A 43 -6.40 20.58 7.84
CA THR A 43 -6.67 20.39 9.27
C THR A 43 -8.11 20.70 9.69
N TYR A 44 -8.54 20.04 10.76
CA TYR A 44 -9.88 20.04 11.29
C TYR A 44 -9.83 20.21 12.82
N ILE A 45 -10.49 21.24 13.36
CA ILE A 45 -10.64 21.42 14.81
C ILE A 45 -12.07 21.02 15.20
N CYS A 46 -12.21 19.97 16.01
CA CYS A 46 -13.46 19.58 16.63
C CYS A 46 -13.46 20.03 18.10
N ILE A 47 -14.40 20.89 18.49
CA ILE A 47 -14.67 21.18 19.91
C ILE A 47 -15.84 20.33 20.35
N SER A 48 -15.62 19.45 21.32
CA SER A 48 -16.62 18.49 21.81
C SER A 48 -16.89 18.66 23.31
N ARG A 49 -18.04 18.19 23.77
CA ARG A 49 -18.46 18.16 25.19
C ARG A 49 -18.79 16.74 25.66
N ALA A 50 -17.77 15.91 25.85
CA ALA A 50 -17.92 14.57 26.42
C ALA A 50 -18.03 14.65 27.96
N ASP A 51 -18.99 13.95 28.57
CA ASP A 51 -19.16 13.82 30.03
C ASP A 51 -19.10 15.15 30.80
N LYS A 52 -19.67 16.21 30.21
CA LYS A 52 -19.69 17.64 30.63
C LYS A 52 -18.39 18.42 30.39
N ARG A 53 -17.27 17.78 30.07
CA ARG A 53 -16.00 18.44 29.76
C ARG A 53 -15.96 18.94 28.33
N VAL A 54 -15.65 20.21 28.16
CA VAL A 54 -15.31 20.80 26.87
C VAL A 54 -13.82 20.59 26.60
N SER A 55 -13.50 20.04 25.43
CA SER A 55 -12.12 19.79 24.97
C SER A 55 -11.98 20.01 23.47
N ALA A 56 -10.77 20.39 23.04
CA ALA A 56 -10.39 20.50 21.64
C ALA A 56 -9.61 19.28 21.17
N THR A 57 -10.03 18.73 20.02
CA THR A 57 -9.30 17.72 19.26
C THR A 57 -9.02 18.27 17.87
N VAL A 58 -7.75 18.24 17.46
CA VAL A 58 -7.30 18.69 16.14
C VAL A 58 -6.86 17.48 15.35
N ALA A 59 -7.35 17.32 14.13
CA ALA A 59 -6.87 16.30 13.20
C ALA A 59 -6.17 16.97 12.01
N ILE A 60 -5.00 16.47 11.65
CA ILE A 60 -4.31 16.82 10.39
C ILE A 60 -4.49 15.63 9.44
N LEU A 61 -5.06 15.89 8.27
CA LEU A 61 -5.31 14.92 7.20
C LEU A 61 -4.30 15.19 6.09
N GLU A 62 -3.39 14.25 5.87
CA GLU A 62 -2.46 14.27 4.74
C GLU A 62 -3.22 13.83 3.48
N THR A 63 -3.35 14.70 2.48
CA THR A 63 -4.30 14.46 1.37
C THR A 63 -3.81 13.38 0.39
N VAL A 64 -2.49 13.24 0.25
CA VAL A 64 -1.82 12.27 -0.64
C VAL A 64 -1.91 10.84 -0.08
N MET A 65 -1.35 10.57 1.11
CA MET A 65 -1.37 9.22 1.70
C MET A 65 -2.70 8.91 2.43
N ASN A 66 -3.62 9.88 2.51
CA ASN A 66 -4.89 9.80 3.26
C ASN A 66 -4.68 9.38 4.73
N SER A 67 -3.54 9.77 5.32
CA SER A 67 -3.20 9.51 6.70
C SER A 67 -3.79 10.58 7.62
N ILE A 68 -4.12 10.23 8.87
CA ILE A 68 -4.78 11.14 9.82
C ILE A 68 -4.01 11.11 11.15
N PHE A 69 -3.45 12.27 11.51
CA PHE A 69 -2.76 12.47 12.77
C PHE A 69 -3.66 13.27 13.72
N VAL A 70 -4.09 12.63 14.81
CA VAL A 70 -4.96 13.25 15.82
C VAL A 70 -4.13 13.81 16.96
N TYR A 71 -4.40 15.07 17.31
CA TYR A 71 -3.81 15.81 18.41
C TYR A 71 -4.90 16.18 19.42
N THR A 72 -4.62 16.03 20.70
CA THR A 72 -5.54 16.36 21.80
C THR A 72 -4.87 17.37 22.74
N SER A 73 -5.57 18.44 23.10
CA SER A 73 -5.07 19.37 24.13
C SER A 73 -5.06 18.69 25.51
N ASP A 74 -4.08 19.06 26.32
CA ASP A 74 -4.04 18.76 27.76
C ASP A 74 -5.07 19.59 28.55
N TYR A 75 -5.54 20.70 27.99
CA TYR A 75 -6.56 21.56 28.58
C TYR A 75 -7.98 21.07 28.29
N SER A 76 -8.75 20.84 29.36
CA SER A 76 -10.19 20.59 29.30
C SER A 76 -10.88 21.26 30.49
N THR A 77 -12.14 21.67 30.30
CA THR A 77 -12.89 22.46 31.29
C THR A 77 -14.31 21.93 31.47
N ASP A 78 -14.74 21.79 32.72
CA ASP A 78 -16.14 21.49 33.07
C ASP A 78 -17.05 22.74 32.90
N GLN A 79 -16.48 23.94 32.67
CA GLN A 79 -17.21 25.20 32.58
C GLN A 79 -17.38 25.70 31.14
N ASN A 80 -18.64 25.84 30.70
CA ASN A 80 -18.94 26.33 29.35
C ASN A 80 -18.54 27.80 29.10
N GLN A 81 -18.14 28.55 30.13
CA GLN A 81 -17.60 29.92 29.99
C GLN A 81 -16.14 29.94 29.51
N ASP A 82 -15.39 28.84 29.71
CA ASP A 82 -14.00 28.71 29.24
C ASP A 82 -13.89 28.20 27.80
N TYR A 83 -15.02 27.81 27.16
CA TYR A 83 -15.08 27.38 25.76
C TYR A 83 -14.27 28.27 24.79
N PRO A 84 -14.33 29.63 24.86
CA PRO A 84 -13.55 30.48 23.97
C PRO A 84 -12.03 30.35 24.15
N LYS A 85 -11.55 29.95 25.34
CA LYS A 85 -10.11 29.70 25.59
C LYS A 85 -9.68 28.40 24.92
N VAL A 86 -10.47 27.34 25.09
CA VAL A 86 -10.26 26.02 24.46
C VAL A 86 -10.24 26.15 22.93
N LEU A 87 -11.12 26.97 22.36
CA LEU A 87 -11.11 27.30 20.93
C LEU A 87 -9.90 28.15 20.52
N ALA A 88 -9.57 29.19 21.29
CA ALA A 88 -8.43 30.07 20.97
C ALA A 88 -7.10 29.30 20.96
N GLU A 89 -6.88 28.39 21.90
CA GLU A 89 -5.70 27.52 21.94
C GLU A 89 -5.61 26.61 20.70
N ALA A 90 -6.73 26.06 20.24
CA ALA A 90 -6.78 25.22 19.04
C ALA A 90 -6.53 26.01 17.74
N LEU A 91 -7.01 27.26 17.69
CA LEU A 91 -6.76 28.19 16.58
C LEU A 91 -5.31 28.68 16.58
N GLU A 92 -4.72 28.96 17.74
CA GLU A 92 -3.31 29.33 17.88
C GLU A 92 -2.39 28.16 17.46
N PHE A 93 -2.70 26.94 17.91
CA PHE A 93 -1.98 25.72 17.53
C PHE A 93 -2.01 25.47 16.02
N THR A 94 -3.20 25.49 15.39
CA THR A 94 -3.33 25.30 13.93
C THR A 94 -2.70 26.44 13.13
N SER A 95 -2.82 27.69 13.60
CA SER A 95 -2.15 28.85 12.99
C SER A 95 -0.62 28.77 13.05
N SER A 96 -0.04 28.12 14.09
CA SER A 96 1.41 27.89 14.17
C SER A 96 1.97 26.98 13.06
N PHE A 97 1.11 26.16 12.44
CA PHE A 97 1.42 25.36 11.24
C PHE A 97 1.05 26.08 9.92
N GLY A 98 0.61 27.34 9.98
CA GLY A 98 0.21 28.13 8.81
C GLY A 98 -1.23 27.91 8.34
N PHE A 99 -2.05 27.11 9.03
CA PHE A 99 -3.44 26.89 8.64
C PHE A 99 -4.32 28.10 8.94
N THR A 100 -5.06 28.57 7.92
CA THR A 100 -6.18 29.49 8.11
C THR A 100 -7.49 28.72 8.25
N MET A 101 -8.18 28.88 9.36
CA MET A 101 -9.38 28.10 9.70
C MET A 101 -10.70 28.82 9.34
N GLU A 102 -11.71 28.03 8.97
CA GLU A 102 -13.08 28.46 8.73
C GLU A 102 -14.07 27.60 9.53
N LYS A 103 -15.10 28.24 10.10
CA LYS A 103 -16.15 27.57 10.87
C LYS A 103 -17.09 26.81 9.93
N VAL A 104 -17.17 25.50 10.08
CA VAL A 104 -18.16 24.68 9.38
C VAL A 104 -19.53 24.98 9.97
N ASN A 105 -20.49 25.36 9.12
CA ASN A 105 -21.87 25.57 9.57
C ASN A 105 -22.50 24.23 9.99
N LEU A 106 -22.92 24.13 11.24
CA LEU A 106 -23.63 22.98 11.82
C LEU A 106 -25.04 23.33 12.31
N ASP A 107 -25.58 24.51 11.95
CA ASP A 107 -26.93 24.97 12.32
C ASP A 107 -28.03 24.33 11.44
N PHE A 108 -27.90 23.02 11.19
CA PHE A 108 -28.78 22.20 10.37
C PHE A 108 -29.52 21.14 11.21
N SER A 109 -30.46 20.44 10.59
CA SER A 109 -31.16 19.31 11.23
C SER A 109 -30.18 18.17 11.58
N PRO A 110 -30.42 17.37 12.64
CA PRO A 110 -29.49 16.34 13.09
C PRO A 110 -28.99 15.38 11.99
N ALA A 111 -29.89 14.90 11.14
CA ALA A 111 -29.55 14.05 10.00
C ALA A 111 -28.60 14.74 8.99
N MET A 112 -28.77 16.05 8.76
CA MET A 112 -27.89 16.82 7.88
C MET A 112 -26.52 17.06 8.54
N ARG A 113 -26.48 17.31 9.85
CA ARG A 113 -25.21 17.38 10.61
C ARG A 113 -24.47 16.05 10.54
N GLU A 114 -25.16 14.94 10.76
CA GLU A 114 -24.56 13.60 10.67
C GLU A 114 -23.97 13.32 9.27
N VAL A 115 -24.64 13.79 8.19
CA VAL A 115 -24.12 13.70 6.81
C VAL A 115 -22.89 14.60 6.61
N ILE A 116 -22.92 15.86 7.04
CA ILE A 116 -21.79 16.80 6.92
C ILE A 116 -20.56 16.25 7.64
N ILE A 117 -20.72 15.77 8.87
CA ILE A 117 -19.59 15.27 9.68
C ILE A 117 -19.07 13.93 9.13
N LYS A 118 -19.94 13.04 8.61
CA LYS A 118 -19.52 11.82 7.89
C LYS A 118 -18.79 12.10 6.57
N GLY A 119 -19.00 13.27 5.96
CA GLY A 119 -18.27 13.69 4.76
C GLY A 119 -16.81 14.06 5.02
N ILE A 120 -16.44 14.32 6.28
CA ILE A 120 -15.08 14.71 6.69
C ILE A 120 -14.28 13.45 7.01
N ARG A 121 -13.30 13.10 6.16
CA ARG A 121 -12.50 11.86 6.27
C ARG A 121 -11.81 11.68 7.63
N ALA A 122 -11.44 12.80 8.28
CA ALA A 122 -10.78 12.84 9.57
C ALA A 122 -11.68 12.43 10.76
N MET A 123 -13.00 12.32 10.55
CA MET A 123 -13.99 12.06 11.60
C MET A 123 -14.77 10.77 11.30
N LYS A 124 -15.02 9.92 12.32
CA LYS A 124 -15.87 8.73 12.16
C LYS A 124 -16.86 8.61 13.32
N PRO A 125 -18.10 8.15 13.07
CA PRO A 125 -19.03 7.86 14.14
C PRO A 125 -18.50 6.68 14.96
N PRO A 126 -18.49 6.74 16.30
CA PRO A 126 -17.88 5.72 17.13
C PRO A 126 -18.55 4.39 16.87
N LEU A 127 -17.70 3.37 16.69
CA LEU A 127 -18.13 1.99 16.45
C LEU A 127 -19.20 1.63 17.47
N LYS A 128 -20.45 1.50 16.99
CA LYS A 128 -21.60 1.15 17.82
C LYS A 128 -21.29 -0.20 18.45
N ARG A 129 -20.85 -0.20 19.71
CA ARG A 129 -20.51 -1.42 20.46
C ARG A 129 -21.75 -2.31 20.45
N THR A 130 -21.77 -3.29 19.55
CA THR A 130 -22.88 -4.21 19.36
C THR A 130 -23.05 -4.98 20.66
N LYS A 131 -23.96 -4.51 21.51
CA LYS A 131 -24.35 -5.21 22.73
C LYS A 131 -24.91 -6.55 22.28
N LEU A 132 -24.12 -7.62 22.46
CA LEU A 132 -24.50 -9.01 22.22
C LEU A 132 -25.81 -9.26 22.95
N ARG A 133 -26.91 -9.19 22.20
CA ARG A 133 -28.27 -9.21 22.73
C ARG A 133 -28.58 -10.65 23.08
N SER A 134 -28.47 -10.97 24.36
CA SER A 134 -28.68 -12.33 24.88
C SER A 134 -30.02 -12.87 24.40
N LEU A 135 -29.98 -13.89 23.52
CA LEU A 135 -31.14 -14.58 22.97
C LEU A 135 -31.77 -15.47 24.06
N ASN A 136 -32.53 -14.85 24.97
CA ASN A 136 -33.24 -15.51 26.07
C ASN A 136 -34.55 -14.80 26.40
N SER A 137 -35.61 -15.05 25.61
CA SER A 137 -37.01 -14.86 26.04
C SER A 137 -37.99 -15.56 25.10
N THR A 138 -38.24 -16.87 25.32
CA THR A 138 -39.35 -17.60 24.69
C THR A 138 -40.62 -17.50 25.53
N SER A 139 -41.60 -16.70 25.10
CA SER A 139 -43.02 -16.80 25.52
C SER A 139 -43.88 -15.91 24.60
N HIS A 140 -44.81 -16.41 23.76
CA HIS A 140 -46.07 -17.13 24.06
C HIS A 140 -47.23 -16.17 24.35
N LEU A 141 -48.20 -16.08 23.41
CA LEU A 141 -49.66 -16.08 23.67
C LEU A 141 -50.50 -15.84 22.39
N ASP A 142 -51.56 -16.63 22.23
CA ASP A 142 -52.61 -16.44 21.24
C ASP A 142 -53.54 -15.26 21.54
N LYS A 143 -54.07 -14.61 20.49
CA LYS A 143 -55.50 -14.21 20.40
C LYS A 143 -55.92 -13.65 19.05
N ALA A 144 -57.01 -14.20 18.52
CA ALA A 144 -57.98 -13.51 17.66
C ALA A 144 -59.26 -13.25 18.50
N PRO A 145 -60.39 -12.71 17.98
CA PRO A 145 -60.69 -11.98 16.73
C PRO A 145 -61.18 -10.54 17.11
N PRO A 146 -62.15 -9.83 16.47
CA PRO A 146 -62.82 -9.93 15.17
C PRO A 146 -62.83 -8.60 14.34
N ALA A 147 -63.66 -8.53 13.30
CA ALA A 147 -63.83 -7.38 12.39
C ALA A 147 -64.90 -6.35 12.83
N PRO A 148 -64.89 -5.11 12.29
CA PRO A 148 -66.03 -4.20 12.23
C PRO A 148 -66.70 -4.14 10.84
N SER A 149 -67.96 -3.71 10.79
CA SER A 149 -68.81 -3.66 9.59
C SER A 149 -69.04 -2.23 9.04
N LEU A 150 -69.57 -2.14 7.82
CA LEU A 150 -70.12 -0.91 7.23
C LEU A 150 -71.67 -0.94 7.20
N PRO A 151 -72.38 0.21 7.24
CA PRO A 151 -73.80 0.27 7.57
C PRO A 151 -74.79 0.27 6.37
N LEU A 152 -76.05 0.04 6.73
CA LEU A 152 -77.28 -0.02 5.92
C LEU A 152 -78.04 1.32 5.91
N VAL A 153 -78.81 1.65 4.85
CA VAL A 153 -80.01 2.54 4.80
C VAL A 153 -80.45 2.76 3.33
N THR A 154 -81.70 3.01 2.94
CA THR A 154 -82.96 2.22 3.04
C THR A 154 -84.00 2.81 2.07
N ALA A 155 -84.77 1.99 1.36
CA ALA A 155 -85.88 2.41 0.48
C ALA A 155 -86.99 1.34 0.45
N THR A 156 -88.28 1.74 0.52
CA THR A 156 -89.30 0.91 1.18
C THR A 156 -90.75 1.17 0.71
N ILE A 157 -91.43 0.16 0.10
CA ILE A 157 -92.91 -0.07 0.11
C ILE A 157 -93.79 0.95 -0.69
N PRO A 158 -95.03 0.65 -1.18
CA PRO A 158 -95.97 -0.46 -0.88
C PRO A 158 -96.52 -1.31 -2.06
N ALA A 159 -97.35 -2.31 -1.71
CA ALA A 159 -98.26 -3.10 -2.57
C ALA A 159 -99.72 -2.50 -2.53
N PRO A 160 -100.88 -3.15 -2.85
CA PRO A 160 -101.25 -4.59 -2.82
C PRO A 160 -102.21 -5.09 -3.97
N VAL A 161 -102.87 -6.25 -3.75
CA VAL A 161 -104.05 -6.82 -4.47
C VAL A 161 -103.76 -7.43 -5.86
N THR A 162 -103.23 -8.67 -5.95
CA THR A 162 -103.96 -9.95 -6.10
C THR A 162 -104.88 -10.09 -7.33
N GLU A 163 -104.42 -10.87 -8.31
CA GLU A 163 -105.28 -11.62 -9.24
C GLU A 163 -104.98 -13.13 -9.09
N THR A 164 -106.02 -13.97 -9.15
CA THR A 164 -105.91 -15.43 -9.18
C THR A 164 -106.89 -16.00 -10.19
N PHE A 165 -106.39 -16.44 -11.34
CA PHE A 165 -107.18 -17.14 -12.35
C PHE A 165 -106.98 -18.65 -12.23
N SER A 166 -108.08 -19.40 -12.16
CA SER A 166 -108.11 -20.86 -12.21
C SER A 166 -109.35 -21.32 -12.96
N GLU A 167 -109.17 -22.02 -14.07
CA GLU A 167 -110.27 -22.69 -14.78
C GLU A 167 -110.80 -23.88 -13.97
N PRO A 168 -112.11 -24.18 -14.09
CA PRO A 168 -112.53 -25.57 -14.13
C PRO A 168 -113.48 -25.89 -15.30
N THR A 169 -113.42 -27.14 -15.73
CA THR A 169 -114.17 -27.75 -16.84
C THR A 169 -115.62 -28.06 -16.45
N GLU A 170 -116.61 -27.84 -17.34
CA GLU A 170 -117.47 -28.90 -17.94
C GLU A 170 -118.78 -28.46 -18.64
N LEU A 171 -119.06 -29.16 -19.74
CA LEU A 171 -120.35 -29.64 -20.30
C LEU A 171 -121.60 -28.73 -20.46
N GLN A 172 -121.93 -28.53 -21.74
CA GLN A 172 -123.22 -28.87 -22.39
C GLN A 172 -124.54 -28.82 -21.57
N THR A 173 -125.48 -27.96 -21.98
CA THR A 173 -126.70 -28.34 -22.76
C THR A 173 -127.75 -27.22 -22.74
N LEU A 174 -128.45 -27.00 -23.87
CA LEU A 174 -129.91 -26.82 -23.93
C LEU A 174 -130.36 -26.59 -25.38
N LYS A 175 -131.23 -27.45 -25.90
CA LYS A 175 -131.84 -27.30 -27.23
C LYS A 175 -133.23 -27.94 -27.28
N LYS A 176 -134.20 -27.33 -26.60
CA LYS A 176 -135.59 -27.80 -26.64
C LYS A 176 -136.62 -26.69 -26.41
N GLU A 177 -137.64 -26.78 -27.26
CA GLU A 177 -139.04 -26.33 -27.13
C GLU A 177 -139.49 -25.14 -27.98
N LEU A 178 -140.20 -25.48 -29.05
CA LEU A 178 -140.85 -24.58 -30.01
C LEU A 178 -142.03 -25.32 -30.67
N SER A 179 -143.12 -25.54 -29.92
CA SER A 179 -144.32 -26.23 -30.43
C SER A 179 -145.57 -26.05 -29.56
N SER A 180 -146.44 -25.09 -29.88
CA SER A 180 -147.90 -25.18 -29.66
C SER A 180 -148.64 -23.99 -30.30
N ALA A 181 -149.24 -24.19 -31.47
CA ALA A 181 -150.15 -23.23 -32.08
C ALA A 181 -151.10 -23.94 -33.07
N ARG A 182 -152.37 -23.50 -33.11
CA ARG A 182 -153.56 -24.06 -33.84
C ARG A 182 -154.27 -25.20 -33.09
N ALA A 183 -155.45 -24.90 -32.55
CA ALA A 183 -156.38 -25.91 -32.01
C ALA A 183 -157.88 -25.51 -32.06
N VAL A 184 -158.25 -24.24 -31.84
CA VAL A 184 -159.64 -23.88 -31.46
C VAL A 184 -160.36 -22.95 -32.46
N ILE A 185 -160.43 -23.34 -33.74
CA ILE A 185 -161.20 -22.60 -34.77
C ILE A 185 -162.68 -23.05 -34.83
N GLU A 186 -163.01 -24.22 -34.30
CA GLU A 186 -164.27 -24.92 -34.58
C GLU A 186 -165.50 -24.41 -33.80
N LYS A 187 -165.31 -23.54 -32.78
CA LYS A 187 -166.40 -23.03 -31.91
C LYS A 187 -167.35 -22.02 -32.60
N VAL A 188 -166.91 -21.43 -33.72
CA VAL A 188 -167.42 -20.16 -34.27
C VAL A 188 -168.82 -20.22 -34.89
N THR A 189 -169.35 -21.39 -35.25
CA THR A 189 -170.55 -21.50 -36.12
C THR A 189 -171.89 -21.62 -35.38
N ARG A 190 -171.91 -21.95 -34.08
CA ARG A 190 -173.16 -22.03 -33.29
C ARG A 190 -173.51 -20.75 -32.52
N GLU A 191 -172.54 -19.88 -32.26
CA GLU A 191 -172.76 -18.63 -31.50
C GLU A 191 -173.54 -17.57 -32.31
N LYS A 192 -173.43 -17.58 -33.65
CA LYS A 192 -173.95 -16.52 -34.53
C LYS A 192 -175.46 -16.26 -34.47
N LEU A 193 -176.29 -17.21 -34.02
CA LEU A 193 -177.74 -17.02 -33.91
C LEU A 193 -178.17 -16.47 -32.55
N ALA A 194 -177.38 -16.66 -31.48
CA ALA A 194 -177.59 -15.98 -30.20
C ALA A 194 -177.11 -14.53 -30.23
N ILE A 195 -176.00 -14.27 -30.94
CA ILE A 195 -175.39 -12.94 -31.09
C ILE A 195 -176.38 -11.88 -31.62
N ALA A 196 -177.31 -12.25 -32.49
CA ALA A 196 -178.28 -11.32 -33.07
C ALA A 196 -179.23 -10.68 -32.03
N GLN A 197 -179.52 -11.37 -30.92
CA GLN A 197 -180.35 -10.83 -29.84
C GLN A 197 -179.53 -10.27 -28.67
N SER A 198 -178.30 -10.74 -28.42
CA SER A 198 -177.42 -10.07 -27.45
C SER A 198 -177.03 -8.68 -27.94
N ALA A 199 -176.70 -8.53 -29.23
CA ALA A 199 -176.21 -7.29 -29.83
C ALA A 199 -177.13 -6.09 -29.60
N SER A 200 -178.45 -6.28 -29.56
CA SER A 200 -179.40 -5.17 -29.32
C SER A 200 -179.25 -4.56 -27.92
N ASN A 201 -179.10 -5.41 -26.89
CA ASN A 201 -178.90 -4.96 -25.50
C ASN A 201 -177.45 -4.48 -25.27
N GLU A 202 -176.51 -5.11 -25.98
CA GLU A 202 -175.08 -4.77 -25.95
C GLU A 202 -174.81 -3.38 -26.54
N ILE A 203 -175.56 -2.95 -27.56
CA ILE A 203 -175.47 -1.59 -28.14
C ILE A 203 -175.86 -0.49 -27.14
N GLU A 204 -176.87 -0.71 -26.29
CA GLU A 204 -177.24 0.27 -25.26
C GLU A 204 -176.19 0.32 -24.13
N LEU A 205 -175.68 -0.84 -23.69
CA LEU A 205 -174.57 -0.92 -22.74
C LEU A 205 -173.29 -0.29 -23.30
N LEU A 206 -173.00 -0.44 -24.60
CA LEU A 206 -171.86 0.18 -25.27
C LEU A 206 -172.00 1.71 -25.39
N LYS A 207 -173.20 2.25 -25.57
CA LYS A 207 -173.43 3.71 -25.45
C LYS A 207 -173.14 4.21 -24.04
N ALA A 208 -173.63 3.51 -23.02
CA ALA A 208 -173.41 3.88 -21.62
C ALA A 208 -171.93 3.75 -21.20
N SER A 209 -171.19 2.77 -21.74
CA SER A 209 -169.76 2.62 -21.48
C SER A 209 -168.91 3.64 -22.24
N LEU A 210 -169.24 3.94 -23.51
CA LEU A 210 -168.54 4.97 -24.30
C LEU A 210 -168.62 6.36 -23.65
N GLN A 211 -169.76 6.72 -23.05
CA GLN A 211 -169.86 7.99 -22.31
C GLN A 211 -168.95 8.00 -21.07
N LYS A 212 -168.94 6.93 -20.27
CA LYS A 212 -168.03 6.82 -19.12
C LYS A 212 -166.55 6.83 -19.53
N ILE A 213 -166.22 6.23 -20.68
CA ILE A 213 -164.86 6.22 -21.25
C ILE A 213 -164.45 7.62 -21.73
N SER A 214 -165.36 8.40 -22.34
CA SER A 214 -165.04 9.76 -22.77
C SER A 214 -164.83 10.71 -21.58
N GLU A 215 -165.66 10.58 -20.53
CA GLU A 215 -165.50 11.31 -19.26
C GLU A 215 -164.18 10.93 -18.55
N ALA A 216 -163.89 9.63 -18.42
CA ALA A 216 -162.64 9.14 -17.82
C ALA A 216 -161.39 9.59 -18.61
N LYS A 217 -161.45 9.61 -19.94
CA LYS A 217 -160.35 10.12 -20.77
C LYS A 217 -160.11 11.61 -20.55
N LEU A 218 -161.17 12.42 -20.45
CA LEU A 218 -161.07 13.85 -20.19
C LEU A 218 -160.41 14.18 -18.83
N VAL A 219 -160.54 13.30 -17.84
CA VAL A 219 -159.81 13.38 -16.56
C VAL A 219 -158.35 12.92 -16.74
N SER A 220 -158.12 11.80 -17.43
CA SER A 220 -156.77 11.29 -17.68
C SER A 220 -155.88 12.26 -18.45
N ASP A 221 -156.41 12.89 -19.51
CA ASP A 221 -155.69 13.85 -20.34
C ASP A 221 -155.32 15.10 -19.52
N LYS A 222 -156.20 15.58 -18.63
CA LYS A 222 -155.90 16.70 -17.71
C LYS A 222 -154.76 16.39 -16.73
N ASN A 223 -154.78 15.21 -16.11
CA ASN A 223 -153.73 14.80 -15.18
C ASN A 223 -152.38 14.69 -15.91
N PHE A 224 -152.37 14.13 -17.12
CA PHE A 224 -151.16 14.00 -17.94
C PHE A 224 -150.51 15.36 -18.29
N TYR A 225 -151.32 16.40 -18.54
CA TYR A 225 -150.76 17.76 -18.73
C TYR A 225 -150.13 18.32 -17.46
N GLN A 226 -150.72 18.11 -16.28
CA GLN A 226 -150.17 18.59 -15.00
C GLN A 226 -148.86 17.87 -14.62
N ASP A 227 -148.80 16.54 -14.77
CA ASP A 227 -147.59 15.78 -14.47
C ASP A 227 -146.44 16.13 -15.45
N LYS A 228 -146.77 16.38 -16.72
CA LYS A 228 -145.78 16.85 -17.71
C LYS A 228 -145.21 18.22 -17.34
N GLU A 229 -146.04 19.14 -16.86
CA GLU A 229 -145.63 20.49 -16.44
C GLU A 229 -144.70 20.41 -15.22
N ARG A 230 -145.06 19.62 -14.19
CA ARG A 230 -144.19 19.36 -13.02
C ARG A 230 -142.83 18.78 -13.41
N LEU A 231 -142.81 17.72 -14.22
CA LEU A 231 -141.56 17.08 -14.65
C LEU A 231 -140.67 18.01 -15.49
N SER A 232 -141.25 18.97 -16.20
CA SER A 232 -140.46 20.00 -16.90
C SER A 232 -139.83 21.03 -15.94
N SER A 233 -140.51 21.40 -14.85
CA SER A 233 -139.99 22.29 -13.81
C SER A 233 -138.88 21.63 -13.00
N GLU A 234 -139.13 20.45 -12.42
CA GLU A 234 -138.16 19.71 -11.59
C GLU A 234 -136.86 19.41 -12.35
N LYS A 235 -136.98 19.05 -13.64
CA LYS A 235 -135.83 18.84 -14.51
C LYS A 235 -135.01 20.14 -14.68
N HIS A 236 -135.67 21.27 -14.93
CA HIS A 236 -134.99 22.53 -15.20
C HIS A 236 -134.26 23.06 -13.95
N GLU A 237 -134.83 22.88 -12.76
CA GLU A 237 -134.19 23.21 -11.48
C GLU A 237 -133.00 22.30 -11.16
N SER A 238 -133.12 20.99 -11.43
CA SER A 238 -132.02 20.05 -11.23
C SER A 238 -130.84 20.30 -12.17
N GLU A 239 -131.10 20.63 -13.44
CA GLU A 239 -130.05 20.98 -14.42
C GLU A 239 -129.39 22.33 -14.12
N THR A 240 -130.10 23.33 -13.57
CA THR A 240 -129.47 24.60 -13.16
C THR A 240 -128.58 24.43 -11.93
N ALA A 241 -129.06 23.79 -10.86
CA ALA A 241 -128.28 23.57 -9.64
C ALA A 241 -126.96 22.82 -9.91
N ARG A 242 -127.02 21.74 -10.71
CA ARG A 242 -125.85 20.93 -11.05
C ARG A 242 -124.82 21.67 -11.91
N ASN A 243 -125.29 22.57 -12.79
CA ASN A 243 -124.40 23.43 -13.57
C ASN A 243 -123.77 24.53 -12.72
N GLU A 244 -124.48 25.05 -11.70
CA GLU A 244 -123.94 26.03 -10.76
C GLU A 244 -122.88 25.42 -9.83
N GLU A 245 -123.10 24.22 -9.30
CA GLU A 245 -122.09 23.45 -8.56
C GLU A 245 -120.82 23.23 -9.39
N LEU A 246 -120.96 22.77 -10.63
CA LEU A 246 -119.83 22.48 -11.52
C LEU A 246 -119.08 23.77 -11.92
N CYS A 247 -119.81 24.86 -12.16
CA CYS A 247 -119.23 26.19 -12.39
C CYS A 247 -118.45 26.70 -11.17
N ASN A 248 -118.96 26.47 -9.95
CA ASN A 248 -118.29 26.86 -8.71
C ASN A 248 -117.08 25.98 -8.39
N SER A 249 -117.13 24.68 -8.71
CA SER A 249 -115.96 23.78 -8.64
C SER A 249 -114.84 24.23 -9.59
N LEU A 250 -115.16 24.54 -10.85
CA LEU A 250 -114.17 25.04 -11.81
C LEU A 250 -113.56 26.39 -11.40
N LYS A 251 -114.33 27.29 -10.76
CA LYS A 251 -113.78 28.52 -10.16
C LYS A 251 -112.82 28.22 -9.00
N ALA A 252 -113.14 27.24 -8.16
CA ALA A 252 -112.28 26.82 -7.05
C ALA A 252 -110.97 26.18 -7.56
N GLU A 253 -111.04 25.32 -8.57
CA GLU A 253 -109.84 24.76 -9.21
C GLU A 253 -108.99 25.84 -9.89
N LEU A 254 -109.61 26.78 -10.63
CA LEU A 254 -108.91 27.86 -11.33
C LEU A 254 -108.23 28.83 -10.34
N THR A 255 -108.88 29.17 -9.23
CA THR A 255 -108.26 29.98 -8.16
C THR A 255 -107.13 29.23 -7.45
N GLN A 256 -107.26 27.92 -7.21
CA GLN A 256 -106.18 27.09 -6.65
C GLN A 256 -105.00 26.94 -7.64
N ALA A 257 -105.27 26.80 -8.93
CA ALA A 257 -104.25 26.73 -9.99
C ALA A 257 -103.48 28.06 -10.10
N ASN A 258 -104.19 29.19 -10.08
CA ASN A 258 -103.57 30.51 -10.05
C ASN A 258 -102.69 30.71 -8.81
N PHE A 259 -103.16 30.32 -7.62
CA PHE A 259 -102.36 30.40 -6.38
C PHE A 259 -101.10 29.53 -6.45
N LYS A 260 -101.19 28.31 -7.00
CA LYS A 260 -100.03 27.45 -7.25
C LYS A 260 -99.05 28.09 -8.25
N ALA A 261 -99.55 28.63 -9.35
CA ALA A 261 -98.74 29.31 -10.36
C ALA A 261 -98.02 30.56 -9.80
N GLU A 262 -98.69 31.35 -8.96
CA GLU A 262 -98.12 32.54 -8.31
C GLU A 262 -97.07 32.18 -7.23
N SER A 263 -97.30 31.08 -6.50
CA SER A 263 -96.31 30.50 -5.58
C SER A 263 -95.06 29.97 -6.32
N ILE A 264 -95.24 29.33 -7.49
CA ILE A 264 -94.14 28.91 -8.36
C ILE A 264 -93.40 30.12 -8.94
N LYS A 265 -94.12 31.13 -9.44
CA LYS A 265 -93.55 32.38 -9.97
C LYS A 265 -92.73 33.14 -8.92
N THR A 266 -93.22 33.23 -7.67
CA THR A 266 -92.49 33.93 -6.59
C THR A 266 -91.28 33.13 -6.08
N SER A 267 -91.35 31.79 -6.04
CA SER A 267 -90.18 30.96 -5.70
C SER A 267 -89.11 30.96 -6.80
N LEU A 268 -89.51 30.89 -8.08
CA LEU A 268 -88.58 31.08 -9.21
C LEU A 268 -87.94 32.47 -9.21
N GLY A 269 -88.71 33.52 -8.91
CA GLY A 269 -88.18 34.89 -8.79
C GLY A 269 -87.09 35.01 -7.73
N ARG A 270 -87.29 34.42 -6.54
CA ARG A 270 -86.27 34.35 -5.48
C ARG A 270 -85.03 33.56 -5.90
N ASN A 271 -85.22 32.43 -6.58
CA ASN A 271 -84.10 31.61 -7.06
C ASN A 271 -83.27 32.34 -8.13
N ILE A 272 -83.92 33.07 -9.05
CA ILE A 272 -83.24 33.91 -10.05
C ILE A 272 -82.48 35.05 -9.36
N GLN A 273 -83.08 35.72 -8.37
CA GLN A 273 -82.39 36.75 -7.60
C GLN A 273 -81.15 36.20 -6.89
N ALA A 274 -81.26 35.08 -6.15
CA ALA A 274 -80.14 34.47 -5.44
C ALA A 274 -79.03 33.98 -6.38
N LEU A 275 -79.37 33.53 -7.60
CA LEU A 275 -78.38 33.20 -8.63
C LEU A 275 -77.67 34.44 -9.16
N ASN A 276 -78.39 35.55 -9.40
CA ASN A 276 -77.80 36.82 -9.83
C ASN A 276 -76.88 37.42 -8.75
N GLU A 277 -77.27 37.36 -7.47
CA GLU A 277 -76.44 37.76 -6.32
C GLU A 277 -75.17 36.90 -6.24
N LYS A 278 -75.28 35.58 -6.47
CA LYS A 278 -74.11 34.68 -6.53
C LYS A 278 -73.20 34.98 -7.73
N ILE A 279 -73.75 35.34 -8.89
CA ILE A 279 -72.96 35.74 -10.08
C ILE A 279 -72.18 37.02 -9.76
N ALA A 280 -72.83 38.05 -9.20
CA ALA A 280 -72.17 39.30 -8.83
C ALA A 280 -71.04 39.11 -7.80
N LEU A 281 -71.22 38.20 -6.84
CA LEU A 281 -70.15 37.83 -5.89
C LEU A 281 -68.97 37.17 -6.61
N LEU A 282 -69.21 36.18 -7.47
CA LEU A 282 -68.16 35.49 -8.25
C LEU A 282 -67.43 36.42 -9.23
N GLU A 283 -68.12 37.39 -9.82
CA GLU A 283 -67.50 38.43 -10.64
C GLU A 283 -66.60 39.36 -9.82
N SER A 284 -67.01 39.73 -8.60
CA SER A 284 -66.19 40.53 -7.68
C SER A 284 -64.95 39.76 -7.18
N GLU A 285 -65.09 38.47 -6.89
CA GLU A 285 -64.00 37.58 -6.49
C GLU A 285 -62.99 37.40 -7.63
N LYS A 286 -63.48 37.18 -8.86
CA LYS A 286 -62.64 37.12 -10.06
C LYS A 286 -61.85 38.41 -10.25
N LEU A 287 -62.49 39.59 -10.14
CA LEU A 287 -61.80 40.88 -10.27
C LEU A 287 -60.74 41.09 -9.18
N HIS A 288 -60.98 40.58 -7.97
CA HIS A 288 -59.98 40.62 -6.90
C HIS A 288 -58.76 39.73 -7.21
N LEU A 289 -58.98 38.50 -7.70
CA LEU A 289 -57.93 37.59 -8.12
C LEU A 289 -57.14 38.13 -9.33
N ASP A 290 -57.83 38.67 -10.35
CA ASP A 290 -57.21 39.34 -11.51
C ASP A 290 -56.32 40.54 -11.07
N HIS A 291 -56.66 41.22 -9.97
CA HIS A 291 -55.83 42.28 -9.40
C HIS A 291 -54.63 41.71 -8.62
N GLN A 292 -54.80 40.63 -7.83
CA GLN A 292 -53.71 39.96 -7.13
C GLN A 292 -52.66 39.44 -8.13
N PHE A 293 -53.06 38.71 -9.17
CA PHE A 293 -52.14 38.19 -10.19
C PHE A 293 -51.38 39.29 -10.93
N ARG A 294 -51.96 40.47 -11.15
CA ARG A 294 -51.24 41.62 -11.72
C ARG A 294 -50.20 42.17 -10.75
N ALA A 295 -50.55 42.35 -9.48
CA ALA A 295 -49.62 42.82 -8.45
C ALA A 295 -48.44 41.85 -8.24
N GLU A 296 -48.70 40.53 -8.26
CA GLU A 296 -47.63 39.52 -8.21
C GLU A 296 -46.77 39.53 -9.48
N LYS A 297 -47.37 39.64 -10.67
CA LYS A 297 -46.62 39.74 -11.93
C LYS A 297 -45.69 40.95 -11.95
N ASP A 298 -46.15 42.11 -11.49
CA ASP A 298 -45.34 43.33 -11.42
C ASP A 298 -44.25 43.22 -10.35
N SER A 299 -44.52 42.52 -9.24
CA SER A 299 -43.52 42.21 -8.20
C SER A 299 -42.42 41.26 -8.72
N LEU A 300 -42.80 40.21 -9.44
CA LEU A 300 -41.87 39.29 -10.08
C LEU A 300 -41.07 39.97 -11.20
N SER A 301 -41.69 40.82 -12.02
CA SER A 301 -41.01 41.60 -13.05
C SER A 301 -39.92 42.50 -12.46
N LYS A 302 -40.21 43.17 -11.33
CA LYS A 302 -39.21 43.98 -10.59
C LYS A 302 -38.06 43.10 -10.06
N LYS A 303 -38.34 41.94 -9.48
CA LYS A 303 -37.30 40.99 -9.03
C LYS A 303 -36.41 40.51 -10.19
N ILE A 304 -37.00 40.20 -11.35
CA ILE A 304 -36.25 39.82 -12.56
C ILE A 304 -35.33 40.96 -13.01
N SER A 305 -35.81 42.22 -13.02
CA SER A 305 -34.97 43.37 -13.38
C SER A 305 -33.81 43.61 -12.42
N TYR A 306 -34.01 43.37 -11.12
CA TYR A 306 -32.95 43.45 -10.11
C TYR A 306 -31.87 42.38 -10.35
N VAL A 307 -32.29 41.13 -10.54
CA VAL A 307 -31.37 39.99 -10.80
C VAL A 307 -30.62 40.15 -12.13
N SER A 308 -31.22 40.78 -13.16
CA SER A 308 -30.49 41.12 -14.39
C SER A 308 -29.33 42.08 -14.10
N LEU A 309 -29.61 43.17 -13.38
CA LEU A 309 -28.63 44.20 -13.06
C LEU A 309 -27.54 43.68 -12.10
N GLU A 310 -27.88 42.76 -11.21
CA GLU A 310 -26.92 42.05 -10.35
C GLU A 310 -26.00 41.12 -11.18
N ASN A 311 -26.54 40.38 -12.15
CA ASN A 311 -25.75 39.56 -13.08
C ASN A 311 -24.84 40.42 -14.00
N GLU A 312 -25.33 41.57 -14.46
CA GLU A 312 -24.52 42.55 -15.22
C GLU A 312 -23.36 43.10 -14.36
N SER A 313 -23.59 43.36 -13.07
CA SER A 313 -22.53 43.74 -12.12
C SER A 313 -21.52 42.60 -11.89
N LEU A 314 -21.98 41.37 -11.69
CA LEU A 314 -21.10 40.21 -11.46
C LEU A 314 -20.27 39.85 -12.70
N THR A 315 -20.83 39.95 -13.89
CA THR A 315 -20.08 39.72 -15.15
C THR A 315 -19.05 40.81 -15.42
N ALA A 316 -19.32 42.07 -15.05
CA ALA A 316 -18.33 43.15 -15.09
C ALA A 316 -17.17 42.93 -14.09
N LEU A 317 -17.46 42.42 -12.89
CA LEU A 317 -16.43 42.05 -11.91
C LEU A 317 -15.56 40.89 -12.40
N LEU A 318 -16.16 39.82 -12.95
CA LEU A 318 -15.43 38.69 -13.54
C LEU A 318 -14.56 39.12 -14.74
N ALA A 319 -15.01 40.08 -15.55
CA ALA A 319 -14.19 40.62 -16.64
C ALA A 319 -12.94 41.36 -16.11
N LYS A 320 -13.09 42.13 -15.02
CA LYS A 320 -11.97 42.82 -14.36
C LYS A 320 -11.00 41.83 -13.69
N GLU A 321 -11.53 40.80 -13.04
CA GLU A 321 -10.73 39.75 -12.40
C GLU A 321 -9.91 38.98 -13.46
N LYS A 322 -10.49 38.67 -14.62
CA LYS A 322 -9.76 38.09 -15.76
C LYS A 322 -8.59 38.96 -16.22
N SER A 323 -8.80 40.26 -16.45
CA SER A 323 -7.68 41.15 -16.82
C SER A 323 -6.57 41.17 -15.77
N SER A 324 -6.91 41.10 -14.47
CA SER A 324 -5.91 40.99 -13.41
C SER A 324 -5.20 39.62 -13.38
N SER A 325 -5.85 38.55 -13.83
CA SER A 325 -5.22 37.23 -14.02
C SER A 325 -4.30 37.22 -15.24
N ASP A 326 -4.68 37.90 -16.33
CA ASP A 326 -3.85 38.01 -17.54
C ASP A 326 -2.55 38.78 -17.24
N ASP A 327 -2.62 39.85 -16.45
CA ASP A 327 -1.44 40.59 -15.93
C ASP A 327 -0.53 39.69 -15.06
N ILE A 328 -1.11 38.81 -14.23
CA ILE A 328 -0.36 37.84 -13.41
C ILE A 328 0.31 36.78 -14.30
N ILE A 329 -0.39 36.25 -15.31
CA ILE A 329 0.17 35.27 -16.25
C ILE A 329 1.34 35.88 -17.03
N ALA A 330 1.21 37.12 -17.52
CA ALA A 330 2.30 37.84 -18.17
C ALA A 330 3.50 38.05 -17.24
N SER A 331 3.25 38.30 -15.95
CA SER A 331 4.29 38.43 -14.92
C SER A 331 5.00 37.09 -14.64
N ILE A 332 4.27 35.96 -14.66
CA ILE A 332 4.84 34.62 -14.51
C ILE A 332 5.75 34.29 -15.70
N SER A 333 5.31 34.51 -16.94
CA SER A 333 6.16 34.22 -18.12
C SER A 333 7.42 35.09 -18.19
N LEU A 334 7.41 36.29 -17.61
CA LEU A 334 8.61 37.11 -17.46
C LEU A 334 9.58 36.54 -16.41
N LEU A 335 9.05 35.98 -15.31
CA LEU A 335 9.85 35.26 -14.30
C LEU A 335 10.41 33.95 -14.86
N GLU A 336 9.64 33.20 -15.64
CA GLU A 336 10.10 31.97 -16.33
C GLU A 336 11.27 32.27 -17.27
N GLY A 337 11.20 33.35 -18.05
CA GLY A 337 12.33 33.80 -18.88
C GLY A 337 13.57 34.16 -18.06
N SER A 338 13.41 34.91 -16.96
CA SER A 338 14.52 35.24 -16.06
C SER A 338 15.12 34.01 -15.36
N TRP A 339 14.33 32.96 -15.12
CA TRP A 339 14.79 31.70 -14.55
C TRP A 339 15.57 30.87 -15.58
N GLN A 340 15.10 30.80 -16.83
CA GLN A 340 15.82 30.16 -17.94
C GLN A 340 17.17 30.84 -18.23
N GLU A 341 17.25 32.17 -18.18
CA GLU A 341 18.56 32.86 -18.25
C GLU A 341 19.47 32.50 -17.06
N GLY A 342 18.90 32.28 -15.86
CA GLY A 342 19.64 31.82 -14.69
C GLY A 342 20.25 30.44 -14.92
N GLN A 343 19.44 29.49 -15.40
CA GLN A 343 19.88 28.13 -15.72
C GLN A 343 20.95 28.12 -16.83
N GLN A 344 20.83 28.95 -17.87
CA GLN A 344 21.86 29.06 -18.91
C GLN A 344 23.19 29.58 -18.35
N ARG A 345 23.18 30.57 -17.46
CA ARG A 345 24.38 31.06 -16.77
C ARG A 345 24.99 30.00 -15.84
N GLU A 346 24.17 29.19 -15.20
CA GLU A 346 24.63 28.06 -14.37
C GLU A 346 25.29 26.96 -15.23
N GLU A 347 24.74 26.62 -16.39
CA GLU A 347 25.37 25.72 -17.35
C GLU A 347 26.71 26.26 -17.89
N GLU A 348 26.79 27.56 -18.20
CA GLU A 348 28.03 28.23 -18.62
C GLU A 348 29.09 28.20 -17.51
N LEU A 349 28.68 28.44 -16.25
CA LEU A 349 29.58 28.33 -15.10
C LEU A 349 30.07 26.89 -14.89
N CYS A 350 29.19 25.89 -14.98
CA CYS A 350 29.59 24.48 -14.91
C CYS A 350 30.60 24.10 -16.01
N ARG A 351 30.35 24.49 -17.27
CA ARG A 351 31.31 24.30 -18.38
C ARG A 351 32.65 24.99 -18.09
N SER A 352 32.63 26.19 -17.50
CA SER A 352 33.87 26.89 -17.13
C SER A 352 34.64 26.20 -15.99
N LEU A 353 33.94 25.60 -15.02
CA LEU A 353 34.54 24.83 -13.94
C LEU A 353 35.16 23.53 -14.45
N ASP A 354 34.55 22.86 -15.41
CA ASP A 354 35.11 21.63 -15.99
C ASP A 354 36.38 21.91 -16.81
N ILE A 355 36.42 23.01 -17.57
CA ILE A 355 37.63 23.50 -18.25
C ILE A 355 38.74 23.85 -17.23
N LEU A 356 38.38 24.43 -16.08
CA LEU A 356 39.35 24.73 -15.01
C LEU A 356 39.86 23.47 -14.30
N LYS A 357 39.04 22.41 -14.15
CA LYS A 357 39.50 21.10 -13.66
C LYS A 357 40.51 20.48 -14.62
N GLU A 358 40.21 20.44 -15.92
CA GLU A 358 41.13 19.91 -16.94
C GLU A 358 42.48 20.65 -16.93
N GLN A 359 42.47 21.97 -16.70
CA GLN A 359 43.70 22.76 -16.52
C GLN A 359 44.47 22.42 -15.23
N ILE A 360 43.77 22.12 -14.13
CA ILE A 360 44.39 21.65 -12.88
C ILE A 360 45.00 20.26 -13.07
N ASP A 361 44.25 19.31 -13.63
CA ASP A 361 44.71 17.94 -13.89
C ASP A 361 45.98 17.91 -14.78
N LEU A 362 46.03 18.78 -15.80
CA LEU A 362 47.21 18.97 -16.65
C LEU A 362 48.42 19.53 -15.88
N LEU A 363 48.20 20.49 -14.97
CA LEU A 363 49.25 21.07 -14.14
C LEU A 363 49.75 20.10 -13.06
N GLU A 364 48.88 19.29 -12.46
CA GLU A 364 49.26 18.23 -11.53
C GLU A 364 50.06 17.13 -12.25
N ALA A 365 49.64 16.73 -13.44
CA ALA A 365 50.40 15.79 -14.27
C ALA A 365 51.78 16.33 -14.68
N ASP A 366 51.93 17.64 -14.91
CA ASP A 366 53.24 18.26 -15.15
C ASP A 366 54.09 18.39 -13.88
N LEU A 367 53.48 18.69 -12.71
CA LEU A 367 54.17 18.66 -11.42
C LEU A 367 54.71 17.26 -11.10
N ASP A 368 53.96 16.20 -11.37
CA ASP A 368 54.43 14.84 -11.17
C ASP A 368 55.53 14.43 -12.17
N LYS A 369 55.49 14.91 -13.42
CA LYS A 369 56.62 14.77 -14.35
C LYS A 369 57.86 15.50 -13.82
N HIS A 370 57.70 16.65 -13.16
CA HIS A 370 58.82 17.36 -12.52
C HIS A 370 59.37 16.60 -11.31
N ARG A 371 58.52 16.10 -10.40
CA ARG A 371 58.95 15.24 -9.27
C ARG A 371 59.70 13.99 -9.75
N HIS A 372 59.24 13.35 -10.84
CA HIS A 372 59.95 12.22 -11.44
C HIS A 372 61.31 12.60 -12.05
N ARG A 373 61.48 13.84 -12.55
CA ARG A 373 62.81 14.33 -12.97
C ARG A 373 63.71 14.58 -11.76
N GLU A 374 63.19 15.21 -10.71
CA GLU A 374 63.93 15.48 -9.48
C GLU A 374 64.42 14.19 -8.80
N ALA A 375 63.57 13.16 -8.68
CA ALA A 375 63.95 11.85 -8.15
C ALA A 375 64.99 11.12 -9.04
N ASN A 376 64.92 11.29 -10.37
CA ASN A 376 65.95 10.77 -11.28
C ASN A 376 67.27 11.55 -11.16
N GLU A 377 67.24 12.87 -10.95
CA GLU A 377 68.44 13.66 -10.67
C GLU A 377 69.06 13.31 -9.32
N GLU A 378 68.26 13.06 -8.29
CA GLU A 378 68.72 12.60 -6.97
C GLU A 378 69.39 11.23 -7.06
N SER A 379 68.76 10.27 -7.75
CA SER A 379 69.34 8.95 -8.06
C SER A 379 70.66 9.05 -8.85
N LEU A 380 70.77 10.00 -9.79
CA LEU A 380 72.02 10.27 -10.51
C LEU A 380 73.09 10.91 -9.60
N ARG A 381 72.72 11.81 -8.68
CA ARG A 381 73.65 12.38 -7.68
C ARG A 381 74.15 11.29 -6.73
N ASP A 382 73.28 10.41 -6.24
CA ASP A 382 73.69 9.27 -5.41
C ASP A 382 74.60 8.30 -6.16
N ARG A 383 74.36 8.05 -7.46
CA ARG A 383 75.30 7.25 -8.26
C ARG A 383 76.63 7.97 -8.51
N ILE A 384 76.65 9.29 -8.63
CA ILE A 384 77.90 10.08 -8.68
C ILE A 384 78.65 9.99 -7.35
N ASN A 385 77.98 10.24 -6.21
CA ASN A 385 78.55 10.11 -4.87
C ASN A 385 79.15 8.71 -4.64
N SER A 386 78.43 7.67 -5.07
CA SER A 386 78.88 6.27 -5.03
C SER A 386 80.12 6.02 -5.90
N LEU A 387 80.21 6.62 -7.09
CA LEU A 387 81.37 6.52 -7.98
C LEU A 387 82.56 7.34 -7.45
N GLU A 388 82.34 8.49 -6.83
CA GLU A 388 83.38 9.28 -6.16
C GLU A 388 83.95 8.53 -4.95
N GLN A 389 83.10 7.79 -4.20
CA GLN A 389 83.57 6.90 -3.15
C GLN A 389 84.35 5.69 -3.71
N GLU A 390 83.85 5.02 -4.75
CA GLU A 390 84.60 3.95 -5.45
C GLU A 390 85.99 4.45 -5.89
N ILE A 391 86.08 5.67 -6.44
CA ILE A 391 87.35 6.30 -6.84
C ILE A 391 88.24 6.61 -5.62
N ALA A 392 87.68 7.10 -4.52
CA ALA A 392 88.43 7.39 -3.30
C ALA A 392 89.03 6.11 -2.68
N ASP A 393 88.27 5.02 -2.68
CA ASP A 393 88.73 3.69 -2.24
C ASP A 393 89.82 3.15 -3.17
N PHE A 394 89.66 3.23 -4.50
CA PHE A 394 90.73 2.91 -5.45
C PHE A 394 91.99 3.78 -5.28
N MET A 395 91.86 5.05 -4.87
CA MET A 395 93.01 5.91 -4.54
C MET A 395 93.66 5.58 -3.19
N ILE A 396 92.97 4.87 -2.29
CA ILE A 396 93.55 4.30 -1.08
C ILE A 396 94.31 3.01 -1.42
N ASP A 397 93.70 2.11 -2.21
CA ASP A 397 94.33 0.87 -2.67
C ASP A 397 95.57 1.13 -3.53
N ALA A 398 95.55 2.14 -4.41
CA ALA A 398 96.72 2.55 -5.19
C ALA A 398 97.89 3.00 -4.29
N LYS A 399 97.61 3.77 -3.22
CA LYS A 399 98.65 4.18 -2.25
C LYS A 399 99.15 3.01 -1.41
N GLN A 400 98.31 2.02 -1.13
CA GLN A 400 98.75 0.78 -0.51
C GLN A 400 99.68 0.00 -1.45
N ALA A 401 99.36 -0.09 -2.75
CA ALA A 401 100.24 -0.69 -3.75
C ALA A 401 101.59 0.05 -3.87
N ASP A 402 101.58 1.39 -3.89
CA ASP A 402 102.81 2.20 -3.86
C ASP A 402 103.66 1.90 -2.60
N SER A 403 103.02 1.72 -1.43
CA SER A 403 103.72 1.34 -0.20
C SER A 403 104.29 -0.09 -0.24
N VAL A 404 103.59 -1.03 -0.91
CA VAL A 404 104.08 -2.40 -1.11
C VAL A 404 105.29 -2.43 -2.04
N ASP A 405 105.35 -1.59 -3.08
CA ASP A 405 106.56 -1.49 -3.91
C ASP A 405 107.73 -0.76 -3.21
N LEU A 406 107.46 0.13 -2.24
CA LEU A 406 108.50 0.65 -1.32
C LEU A 406 109.04 -0.44 -0.38
N ASP A 407 108.17 -1.24 0.24
CA ASP A 407 108.57 -2.40 1.05
C ASP A 407 109.33 -3.43 0.20
N ARG A 408 108.97 -3.59 -1.07
CA ARG A 408 109.66 -4.45 -2.04
C ARG A 408 111.04 -3.94 -2.40
N GLU A 409 111.26 -2.62 -2.46
CA GLU A 409 112.59 -2.02 -2.58
C GLU A 409 113.40 -2.21 -1.29
N ALA A 410 112.79 -2.10 -0.11
CA ALA A 410 113.44 -2.40 1.17
C ALA A 410 113.89 -3.86 1.27
N ILE A 411 113.02 -4.82 0.96
CA ILE A 411 113.32 -6.26 0.87
C ILE A 411 114.44 -6.53 -0.14
N LYS A 412 114.50 -5.78 -1.24
CA LYS A 412 115.54 -5.89 -2.29
C LYS A 412 116.88 -5.27 -1.87
N ILE A 413 116.89 -4.37 -0.90
CA ILE A 413 118.10 -3.90 -0.20
C ILE A 413 118.53 -4.93 0.85
N GLU A 414 117.59 -5.50 1.61
CA GLU A 414 117.87 -6.54 2.60
C GLU A 414 118.46 -7.80 1.93
N ILE A 415 117.88 -8.28 0.83
CA ILE A 415 118.41 -9.38 0.02
C ILE A 415 119.83 -9.09 -0.46
N LYS A 416 120.17 -7.84 -0.83
CA LYS A 416 121.54 -7.48 -1.19
C LYS A 416 122.49 -7.62 0.00
N SER A 417 122.13 -7.05 1.16
CA SER A 417 122.94 -7.15 2.37
C SER A 417 123.12 -8.60 2.85
N LEU A 418 122.10 -9.45 2.67
CA LEU A 418 122.18 -10.88 2.94
C LEU A 418 123.06 -11.63 1.92
N THR A 419 123.07 -11.22 0.65
CA THR A 419 124.04 -11.77 -0.32
C THR A 419 125.47 -11.29 -0.05
N GLU A 420 125.68 -10.06 0.42
CA GLU A 420 127.00 -9.56 0.83
C GLU A 420 127.50 -10.32 2.06
N ALA A 421 126.68 -10.44 3.11
CA ALA A 421 127.00 -11.26 4.30
C ALA A 421 127.24 -12.75 3.95
N LYS A 422 126.50 -13.32 2.99
CA LYS A 422 126.76 -14.67 2.47
C LYS A 422 128.14 -14.76 1.80
N ASN A 423 128.50 -13.76 0.99
CA ASN A 423 129.80 -13.72 0.32
C ASN A 423 130.95 -13.57 1.32
N ASP A 424 130.77 -12.80 2.40
CA ASP A 424 131.74 -12.67 3.49
C ASP A 424 131.93 -14.00 4.24
N VAL A 425 130.83 -14.74 4.50
CA VAL A 425 130.89 -16.08 5.11
C VAL A 425 131.54 -17.11 4.17
N GLU A 426 131.27 -17.05 2.86
CA GLU A 426 131.96 -17.90 1.87
C GLU A 426 133.45 -17.54 1.75
N ALA A 427 133.81 -16.26 1.86
CA ALA A 427 135.20 -15.81 1.91
C ALA A 427 135.90 -16.28 3.20
N GLU A 428 135.24 -16.26 4.36
CA GLU A 428 135.83 -16.79 5.59
C GLU A 428 135.93 -18.32 5.59
N TYR A 429 134.97 -19.02 4.99
CA TYR A 429 135.06 -20.46 4.75
C TYR A 429 136.25 -20.81 3.84
N ILE A 430 136.47 -20.04 2.77
CA ILE A 430 137.66 -20.18 1.90
C ILE A 430 138.95 -19.88 2.69
N ARG A 431 138.95 -18.86 3.57
CA ARG A 431 140.10 -18.57 4.44
C ARG A 431 140.42 -19.75 5.37
N MET A 432 139.42 -20.33 6.03
CA MET A 432 139.61 -21.48 6.91
C MET A 432 139.98 -22.76 6.15
N ALA A 433 139.45 -22.97 4.94
CA ALA A 433 139.86 -24.07 4.07
C ALA A 433 141.35 -23.95 3.67
N ASN A 434 141.79 -22.75 3.28
CA ASN A 434 143.21 -22.49 2.98
C ASN A 434 144.09 -22.65 4.21
N GLU A 435 143.68 -22.13 5.38
CA GLU A 435 144.41 -22.29 6.65
C GLU A 435 144.48 -23.77 7.10
N SER A 436 143.48 -24.59 6.73
CA SER A 436 143.51 -26.05 6.92
C SER A 436 144.48 -26.72 5.94
N ILE A 437 144.53 -26.30 4.68
CA ILE A 437 145.47 -26.80 3.67
C ILE A 437 146.92 -26.42 4.03
N GLU A 438 147.16 -25.22 4.58
CA GLU A 438 148.48 -24.82 5.09
C GLU A 438 148.91 -25.69 6.28
N LYS A 439 148.00 -26.00 7.21
CA LYS A 439 148.26 -26.93 8.32
C LYS A 439 148.50 -28.37 7.84
N GLU A 440 147.77 -28.82 6.83
CA GLU A 440 147.97 -30.13 6.20
C GLU A 440 149.30 -30.18 5.44
N SER A 441 149.68 -29.11 4.74
CA SER A 441 151.00 -28.98 4.10
C SER A 441 152.13 -28.99 5.13
N HIS A 442 152.00 -28.27 6.25
CA HIS A 442 152.97 -28.34 7.35
C HIS A 442 153.03 -29.72 8.00
N MET A 443 151.91 -30.44 8.08
CA MET A 443 151.88 -31.83 8.56
C MET A 443 152.56 -32.77 7.55
N ILE A 444 152.40 -32.57 6.24
CA ILE A 444 153.10 -33.32 5.19
C ILE A 444 154.61 -33.02 5.23
N GLU A 445 155.02 -31.76 5.43
CA GLU A 445 156.44 -31.41 5.63
C GLU A 445 157.02 -32.05 6.89
N ALA A 446 156.28 -32.03 8.01
CA ALA A 446 156.68 -32.68 9.25
C ALA A 446 156.79 -34.21 9.10
N LEU A 447 155.87 -34.84 8.36
CA LEU A 447 155.93 -36.26 8.00
C LEU A 447 157.11 -36.56 7.07
N TYR A 448 157.39 -35.72 6.07
CA TYR A 448 158.54 -35.88 5.18
C TYR A 448 159.86 -35.72 5.94
N HIS A 449 159.92 -34.78 6.89
CA HIS A 449 161.07 -34.63 7.78
C HIS A 449 161.22 -35.85 8.70
N ALA A 450 160.12 -36.40 9.23
CA ALA A 450 160.13 -37.62 10.03
C ALA A 450 160.53 -38.87 9.20
N GLU A 451 160.07 -39.01 7.96
CA GLU A 451 160.51 -40.07 7.04
C GLU A 451 162.01 -39.93 6.72
N SER A 452 162.50 -38.70 6.51
CA SER A 452 163.94 -38.47 6.30
C SER A 452 164.79 -38.84 7.52
N GLU A 453 164.27 -38.61 8.73
CA GLU A 453 164.91 -38.97 9.99
C GLU A 453 164.83 -40.49 10.24
N ILE A 454 163.71 -41.13 9.89
CA ILE A 454 163.58 -42.60 9.87
C ILE A 454 164.54 -43.22 8.85
N LEU A 455 164.74 -42.62 7.68
CA LEU A 455 165.74 -43.08 6.69
C LEU A 455 167.17 -42.85 7.17
N ARG A 456 167.44 -41.77 7.92
CA ARG A 456 168.73 -41.52 8.57
C ARG A 456 169.01 -42.59 9.64
N LEU A 457 168.07 -42.80 10.56
CA LEU A 457 168.13 -43.80 11.62
C LEU A 457 168.14 -45.24 11.07
N SER A 458 167.50 -45.50 9.93
CA SER A 458 167.52 -46.81 9.25
C SER A 458 168.89 -47.10 8.65
N ARG A 459 169.54 -46.12 8.00
CA ARG A 459 170.94 -46.25 7.55
C ARG A 459 171.91 -46.39 8.73
N GLU A 460 171.64 -45.70 9.84
CA GLU A 460 172.44 -45.81 11.07
C GLU A 460 172.23 -47.19 11.74
N LEU A 461 171.02 -47.75 11.70
CA LEU A 461 170.72 -49.12 12.10
C LEU A 461 171.32 -50.18 11.18
N ASP A 462 171.38 -49.94 9.87
CA ASP A 462 172.03 -50.87 8.93
C ASP A 462 173.56 -50.79 9.02
N LEU A 463 174.15 -49.65 9.39
CA LEU A 463 175.54 -49.55 9.82
C LEU A 463 175.77 -50.27 11.16
N GLN A 464 174.89 -50.10 12.15
CA GLN A 464 174.93 -50.86 13.40
C GLN A 464 174.64 -52.35 13.20
N ARG A 465 173.97 -52.76 12.12
CA ARG A 465 173.87 -54.17 11.69
C ARG A 465 175.13 -54.65 11.00
N GLN A 466 175.80 -53.87 10.17
CA GLN A 466 177.09 -54.28 9.60
C GLN A 466 178.16 -54.43 10.70
N ILE A 467 178.24 -53.48 11.63
CA ILE A 467 179.07 -53.59 12.83
C ILE A 467 178.58 -54.78 13.67
N GLY A 468 177.28 -54.86 13.95
CA GLY A 468 176.67 -55.90 14.76
C GLY A 468 176.67 -57.31 14.15
N ASP A 469 176.93 -57.46 12.84
CA ASP A 469 177.08 -58.75 12.15
C ASP A 469 178.54 -59.10 11.88
N MET A 470 179.46 -58.11 11.84
CA MET A 470 180.87 -58.36 12.12
C MET A 470 181.05 -58.86 13.57
N GLU A 471 180.47 -58.15 14.55
CA GLU A 471 180.45 -58.56 15.96
C GLU A 471 179.69 -59.87 16.17
N LYS A 472 178.54 -60.11 15.52
CA LYS A 472 177.90 -61.44 15.55
C LYS A 472 178.61 -62.51 14.72
N SER A 473 179.62 -62.18 13.90
CA SER A 473 180.51 -63.22 13.35
C SER A 473 181.51 -63.66 14.42
N ALA A 474 182.17 -62.71 15.09
CA ALA A 474 183.06 -62.99 16.22
C ALA A 474 182.33 -63.65 17.41
N LEU A 475 181.15 -63.13 17.76
CA LEU A 475 180.29 -63.65 18.82
C LEU A 475 179.50 -64.90 18.40
N ARG A 476 179.59 -65.41 17.17
CA ARG A 476 179.07 -66.76 16.84
C ARG A 476 180.09 -67.86 17.08
N ASP A 477 181.37 -67.52 17.17
CA ASP A 477 182.41 -68.39 17.73
C ASP A 477 182.35 -68.40 19.28
N GLU A 478 181.90 -67.31 19.90
CA GLU A 478 181.81 -67.18 21.37
C GLU A 478 180.43 -67.58 21.96
N ILE A 479 179.32 -67.22 21.32
CA ILE A 479 177.94 -67.48 21.77
C ILE A 479 177.37 -68.77 21.13
N ARG A 480 178.21 -69.81 21.08
CA ARG A 480 177.75 -71.20 21.28
C ARG A 480 177.73 -71.60 22.75
N GLN A 481 178.20 -70.73 23.65
CA GLN A 481 178.46 -71.06 25.05
C GLN A 481 177.26 -70.79 26.00
N LEU A 482 176.39 -69.81 25.69
CA LEU A 482 175.21 -69.40 26.48
C LEU A 482 174.15 -68.81 25.52
N LEU A 483 172.88 -69.22 25.41
CA LEU A 483 172.06 -70.20 26.13
C LEU A 483 171.83 -69.87 27.62
N ILE A 484 170.82 -69.03 27.90
CA ILE A 484 169.88 -69.06 29.05
C ILE A 484 168.93 -67.85 29.00
N SER A 485 167.62 -68.08 29.26
CA SER A 485 166.54 -67.11 29.57
C SER A 485 166.21 -65.97 28.57
N ASP A 486 165.01 -65.38 28.55
CA ASP A 486 163.60 -65.82 28.65
C ASP A 486 162.71 -64.55 28.83
N GLY A 487 161.53 -64.54 28.20
CA GLY A 487 160.30 -64.09 28.89
C GLY A 487 159.73 -62.66 28.71
N SER A 488 158.48 -62.62 28.22
CA SER A 488 157.38 -61.72 28.69
C SER A 488 157.38 -60.22 28.27
N SER A 489 156.27 -59.44 28.23
CA SER A 489 154.81 -59.72 28.17
C SER A 489 153.88 -58.47 28.04
N THR A 490 152.70 -58.62 27.37
CA THR A 490 151.33 -58.08 27.70
C THR A 490 150.87 -56.59 27.71
N LYS A 491 149.65 -56.35 27.13
CA LYS A 491 148.43 -55.57 27.59
C LYS A 491 148.40 -54.01 27.69
N SER A 492 147.25 -53.30 27.88
CA SER A 492 145.82 -53.35 27.38
C SER A 492 144.93 -52.20 27.97
N SER A 493 143.65 -52.03 27.53
CA SER A 493 142.53 -51.21 28.14
C SER A 493 142.60 -49.66 27.99
N ASP A 494 141.57 -48.79 28.12
CA ASP A 494 140.07 -48.79 28.29
C ASP A 494 139.52 -47.33 27.97
N GLN A 495 138.25 -46.85 28.00
CA GLN A 495 136.88 -47.35 28.33
C GLN A 495 135.77 -46.92 27.28
N ALA A 496 134.71 -46.07 27.39
CA ALA A 496 134.05 -45.15 28.37
C ALA A 496 132.56 -44.79 27.95
N ASN A 497 131.79 -43.96 28.69
CA ASN A 497 130.36 -43.50 28.44
C ASN A 497 129.97 -42.32 29.42
N PRO A 498 128.72 -41.78 29.66
CA PRO A 498 127.38 -41.72 28.96
C PRO A 498 126.63 -40.32 29.02
N ARG A 499 125.28 -40.27 28.76
CA ARG A 499 124.20 -39.26 29.18
C ARG A 499 123.81 -38.06 28.24
N GLU A 500 122.66 -37.33 28.32
CA GLU A 500 121.20 -37.59 28.66
C GLU A 500 120.29 -36.30 28.54
N MET A 501 118.94 -36.43 28.56
CA MET A 501 117.82 -35.45 28.88
C MET A 501 117.22 -34.41 27.85
N GLU A 502 115.93 -34.07 28.06
CA GLU A 502 115.08 -32.98 27.46
C GLU A 502 115.14 -31.65 28.30
N PRO A 503 114.38 -30.52 28.05
CA PRO A 503 112.94 -30.40 28.48
C PRO A 503 112.00 -29.22 27.95
N VAL A 504 110.68 -29.29 28.24
CA VAL A 504 109.77 -28.24 28.88
C VAL A 504 109.19 -26.95 28.17
N VAL A 505 107.83 -26.85 28.16
CA VAL A 505 106.88 -25.69 28.48
C VAL A 505 106.76 -24.41 27.59
N THR A 506 105.63 -23.66 27.44
CA THR A 506 104.15 -23.94 27.26
C THR A 506 103.52 -22.90 26.24
N THR A 507 102.67 -21.85 26.43
CA THR A 507 101.86 -21.24 27.53
C THR A 507 100.77 -20.22 27.00
N GLN A 508 99.46 -20.40 27.30
CA GLN A 508 98.33 -19.38 27.33
C GLN A 508 97.93 -18.57 26.03
N GLU A 509 96.81 -17.80 25.92
CA GLU A 509 95.78 -17.32 26.88
C GLU A 509 94.36 -17.05 26.26
N ASN A 510 93.32 -17.04 27.11
CA ASN A 510 92.01 -16.33 27.09
C ASN A 510 90.89 -16.52 26.01
N ALA A 511 89.66 -16.54 26.56
CA ALA A 511 88.36 -16.22 25.92
C ALA A 511 87.91 -14.80 26.45
N PRO A 512 86.64 -14.42 26.80
CA PRO A 512 85.31 -15.06 26.73
C PRO A 512 84.09 -14.16 26.32
N THR A 513 82.88 -14.74 26.26
CA THR A 513 81.54 -14.08 26.52
C THR A 513 81.06 -12.96 25.54
N GLU A 514 79.80 -12.47 25.47
CA GLU A 514 78.54 -12.76 26.21
C GLU A 514 77.22 -12.41 25.43
N LYS A 515 76.14 -13.20 25.68
CA LYS A 515 74.73 -12.82 26.01
C LYS A 515 73.74 -12.13 25.03
N ILE A 516 72.44 -12.23 25.44
CA ILE A 516 71.26 -11.35 25.12
C ILE A 516 70.70 -11.47 23.67
N SER A 517 69.39 -11.58 23.40
CA SER A 517 68.20 -11.94 24.21
C SER A 517 67.01 -12.33 23.31
N ALA A 518 66.04 -13.08 23.86
CA ALA A 518 64.65 -13.18 23.36
C ALA A 518 63.79 -12.00 23.98
N PRO A 519 62.45 -11.84 23.85
CA PRO A 519 61.42 -12.87 23.61
C PRO A 519 60.09 -12.46 22.86
N LYS A 520 59.19 -13.45 22.68
CA LYS A 520 57.70 -13.36 22.81
C LYS A 520 56.88 -12.46 21.85
N ALA A 521 55.56 -12.66 21.65
CA ALA A 521 54.64 -13.68 22.17
C ALA A 521 53.55 -14.05 21.12
N GLU A 522 52.86 -15.17 21.34
CA GLU A 522 51.58 -15.49 20.70
C GLU A 522 50.46 -14.56 21.22
N PHE A 523 49.30 -14.51 20.54
CA PHE A 523 48.04 -14.82 21.23
C PHE A 523 46.91 -15.24 20.26
N ARG A 524 46.16 -16.28 20.67
CA ARG A 524 44.89 -16.74 20.06
C ARG A 524 43.75 -16.34 20.98
N THR A 525 42.66 -15.77 20.47
CA THR A 525 41.40 -15.69 21.24
C THR A 525 40.19 -15.87 20.33
N ALA A 526 39.28 -16.76 20.70
CA ALA A 526 37.96 -16.93 20.07
C ALA A 526 36.93 -17.38 21.11
N VAL A 527 35.98 -16.51 21.42
CA VAL A 527 34.80 -16.69 22.30
C VAL A 527 33.75 -15.71 21.72
N SER A 528 32.54 -16.04 21.26
CA SER A 528 31.48 -17.01 21.64
C SER A 528 30.41 -16.40 22.56
N THR A 529 29.13 -16.71 22.26
CA THR A 529 27.89 -16.41 23.03
C THR A 529 27.50 -14.93 23.28
N ALA A 530 26.24 -14.56 23.58
CA ALA A 530 24.89 -15.04 23.18
C ALA A 530 23.80 -14.14 23.84
N VAL A 531 22.52 -14.43 23.57
CA VAL A 531 21.32 -14.07 24.37
C VAL A 531 20.85 -12.60 24.36
N ASN A 532 19.67 -12.33 23.79
CA ASN A 532 18.46 -11.96 24.59
C ASN A 532 17.16 -11.84 23.76
N LYS A 533 16.03 -12.14 24.42
CA LYS A 533 14.63 -11.99 23.96
C LYS A 533 13.73 -11.81 25.19
N PRO A 534 12.92 -10.74 25.29
CA PRO A 534 11.46 -10.90 25.30
C PRO A 534 10.82 -10.34 24.01
N GLU A 535 9.51 -10.27 23.78
CA GLU A 535 8.35 -10.33 24.68
C GLU A 535 7.17 -11.09 24.04
N THR A 536 6.07 -11.33 24.77
CA THR A 536 4.95 -12.19 24.32
C THR A 536 3.59 -11.71 24.83
N ALA A 537 2.61 -11.59 23.94
CA ALA A 537 1.19 -11.34 24.22
C ALA A 537 0.32 -12.13 23.23
N PRO A 538 -0.97 -12.41 23.53
CA PRO A 538 -1.48 -13.77 23.31
C PRO A 538 -2.35 -13.99 22.05
N THR A 539 -2.35 -15.22 21.56
CA THR A 539 -3.27 -15.74 20.53
C THR A 539 -4.00 -16.99 21.01
N ALA A 540 -5.24 -17.18 20.56
CA ALA A 540 -6.11 -18.26 21.02
C ALA A 540 -5.71 -19.63 20.44
N SER A 541 -5.91 -20.68 21.24
CA SER A 541 -5.64 -22.06 20.87
C SER A 541 -6.69 -22.63 19.91
N VAL A 542 -6.29 -22.90 18.66
CA VAL A 542 -6.88 -23.96 17.83
C VAL A 542 -5.85 -25.10 17.81
N SER A 543 -6.31 -26.33 18.04
CA SER A 543 -5.45 -27.51 18.17
C SER A 543 -5.15 -28.13 16.81
N ASP A 544 -4.08 -27.69 16.15
CA ASP A 544 -3.44 -28.44 15.06
C ASP A 544 -2.60 -29.58 15.68
N GLU A 545 -2.67 -30.80 15.10
CA GLU A 545 -1.93 -31.96 15.59
C GLU A 545 -0.43 -31.89 15.24
N ASP A 546 0.43 -32.42 16.12
CA ASP A 546 1.90 -32.45 15.98
C ASP A 546 2.38 -33.39 14.86
N THR A 547 2.11 -33.01 13.62
CA THR A 547 2.85 -33.49 12.45
C THR A 547 4.20 -32.75 12.37
N PRO A 548 5.32 -33.47 12.12
CA PRO A 548 6.63 -32.84 12.09
C PRO A 548 6.72 -31.86 10.90
N ASP A 549 7.10 -30.60 11.19
CA ASP A 549 7.25 -29.54 10.19
C ASP A 549 8.32 -29.94 9.15
N ILE A 550 7.86 -30.32 7.95
CA ILE A 550 8.72 -30.55 6.78
C ILE A 550 9.22 -29.18 6.30
N PRO A 551 10.54 -28.97 6.15
CA PRO A 551 11.07 -27.68 5.74
C PRO A 551 10.67 -27.36 4.30
N VAL A 552 10.06 -26.19 4.09
CA VAL A 552 9.76 -25.68 2.75
C VAL A 552 11.01 -25.03 2.18
N ILE A 553 11.45 -25.47 0.99
CA ILE A 553 12.60 -24.90 0.29
C ILE A 553 12.07 -23.86 -0.71
N CYS A 554 12.15 -22.58 -0.33
CA CYS A 554 11.90 -21.46 -1.24
C CYS A 554 13.11 -21.23 -2.16
N ASP A 555 12.89 -20.66 -3.35
CA ASP A 555 13.97 -20.35 -4.29
C ASP A 555 14.68 -19.05 -3.88
N SER A 556 15.79 -19.20 -3.14
CA SER A 556 16.51 -18.08 -2.54
C SER A 556 16.93 -17.02 -3.55
N ALA A 557 17.25 -17.40 -4.80
CA ALA A 557 17.69 -16.45 -5.81
C ALA A 557 16.63 -15.38 -6.16
N LEU A 558 15.35 -15.76 -6.17
CA LEU A 558 14.25 -14.84 -6.47
C LEU A 558 13.81 -14.05 -5.23
N HIS A 559 13.83 -14.69 -4.05
CA HIS A 559 13.59 -14.01 -2.78
C HIS A 559 14.63 -12.92 -2.49
N ASP A 560 15.92 -13.25 -2.66
CA ASP A 560 17.02 -12.32 -2.39
C ASP A 560 17.07 -11.20 -3.45
N GLY A 561 16.69 -11.49 -4.70
CA GLY A 561 16.45 -10.45 -5.72
C GLY A 561 15.39 -9.44 -5.26
N LEU A 562 14.19 -9.93 -4.93
CA LEU A 562 13.10 -9.09 -4.41
C LEU A 562 13.54 -8.26 -3.19
N VAL A 563 14.11 -8.87 -2.15
CA VAL A 563 14.47 -8.16 -0.91
C VAL A 563 15.51 -7.06 -1.15
N ASN A 564 16.51 -7.30 -2.00
CA ASN A 564 17.52 -6.29 -2.33
C ASN A 564 16.93 -5.15 -3.18
N GLU A 565 16.08 -5.46 -4.16
CA GLU A 565 15.52 -4.44 -5.06
C GLU A 565 14.42 -3.62 -4.39
N PHE A 566 13.56 -4.22 -3.55
CA PHE A 566 12.57 -3.50 -2.72
C PHE A 566 13.22 -2.49 -1.75
N GLY A 567 14.44 -2.74 -1.29
CA GLY A 567 15.22 -1.76 -0.52
C GLY A 567 15.67 -0.54 -1.33
N SER A 568 15.64 -0.62 -2.67
CA SER A 568 16.15 0.38 -3.62
C SER A 568 15.05 1.08 -4.43
N PHE A 569 13.80 0.60 -4.37
CA PHE A 569 12.67 1.00 -5.24
C PHE A 569 12.51 2.52 -5.46
N PHE A 570 12.62 3.30 -4.39
CA PHE A 570 12.47 4.77 -4.44
C PHE A 570 13.52 5.50 -5.29
N SER A 571 14.55 4.81 -5.78
CA SER A 571 15.63 5.35 -6.61
C SER A 571 15.31 5.34 -8.11
N ASN A 572 14.52 4.36 -8.57
CA ASN A 572 14.29 4.11 -10.00
C ASN A 572 12.81 4.30 -10.34
N THR A 573 12.42 5.53 -10.68
CA THR A 573 11.11 5.82 -11.30
C THR A 573 11.09 5.40 -12.78
N GLY A 574 11.40 4.13 -13.04
CA GLY A 574 11.29 3.52 -14.36
C GLY A 574 9.82 3.42 -14.77
N ILE A 575 9.54 3.67 -16.04
CA ILE A 575 8.20 3.44 -16.59
C ILE A 575 8.01 1.93 -16.70
N SER A 576 7.06 1.38 -15.94
CA SER A 576 6.67 -0.04 -16.01
C SER A 576 6.44 -0.47 -17.45
N SER A 577 7.14 -1.51 -17.88
CA SER A 577 7.18 -1.96 -19.28
C SER A 577 6.20 -3.10 -19.56
N THR A 578 5.78 -3.81 -18.51
CA THR A 578 4.88 -4.95 -18.58
C THR A 578 3.42 -4.49 -18.59
N GLU A 579 2.67 -4.85 -19.64
CA GLU A 579 1.20 -4.75 -19.64
C GLU A 579 0.58 -6.00 -19.00
N PHE A 580 -0.48 -5.81 -18.21
CA PHE A 580 -1.19 -6.86 -17.48
C PHE A 580 -2.67 -6.90 -17.86
N HIS A 581 -3.15 -8.02 -18.40
CA HIS A 581 -4.52 -8.17 -18.90
C HIS A 581 -5.35 -9.12 -18.03
N VAL A 582 -6.63 -8.81 -17.87
CA VAL A 582 -7.58 -9.63 -17.09
C VAL A 582 -7.85 -10.96 -17.79
N ASN A 583 -7.35 -12.06 -17.22
CA ASN A 583 -7.52 -13.39 -17.78
C ASN A 583 -8.76 -14.07 -17.19
N ARG A 584 -9.84 -14.10 -17.98
CA ARG A 584 -11.14 -14.67 -17.59
C ARG A 584 -11.23 -16.19 -17.71
N GLU A 585 -10.17 -16.87 -18.14
CA GLU A 585 -10.09 -18.33 -18.20
C GLU A 585 -9.50 -18.93 -16.90
N ILE A 586 -8.99 -18.07 -16.00
CA ILE A 586 -8.35 -18.45 -14.75
C ILE A 586 -9.17 -17.91 -13.57
N ASP A 587 -10.04 -18.74 -12.99
CA ASP A 587 -10.78 -18.42 -11.76
C ASP A 587 -9.92 -18.60 -10.49
N CYS A 588 -8.90 -19.47 -10.54
CA CYS A 588 -7.97 -19.73 -9.44
C CYS A 588 -6.58 -20.19 -9.93
N ILE A 589 -5.58 -20.01 -9.08
CA ILE A 589 -4.19 -20.41 -9.32
C ILE A 589 -3.97 -21.74 -8.59
N GLU A 590 -4.05 -22.83 -9.36
CA GLU A 590 -3.74 -24.18 -8.84
C GLU A 590 -2.25 -24.30 -8.49
N TYR A 591 -1.92 -25.03 -7.42
CA TYR A 591 -0.55 -25.51 -7.12
C TYR A 591 -0.59 -26.91 -6.47
N SER A 592 0.41 -27.76 -6.73
CA SER A 592 0.45 -29.15 -6.22
C SER A 592 1.28 -29.26 -4.93
N GLU A 593 2.51 -28.73 -4.99
CA GLU A 593 3.49 -28.79 -3.91
C GLU A 593 3.81 -27.40 -3.33
N PRO A 594 4.18 -27.29 -2.04
CA PRO A 594 4.59 -26.02 -1.44
C PRO A 594 5.71 -25.28 -2.19
N ALA A 595 6.66 -26.02 -2.76
CA ALA A 595 7.79 -25.46 -3.51
C ALA A 595 7.42 -24.94 -4.92
N GLU A 596 6.17 -25.11 -5.39
CA GLU A 596 5.71 -24.42 -6.61
C GLU A 596 5.52 -22.92 -6.38
N ILE A 597 5.20 -22.47 -5.16
CA ILE A 597 5.02 -21.03 -4.87
C ILE A 597 6.37 -20.43 -4.46
N VAL A 598 6.86 -19.49 -5.26
CA VAL A 598 8.19 -18.90 -5.08
C VAL A 598 8.13 -17.59 -4.30
N ALA A 599 7.15 -16.75 -4.62
CA ALA A 599 6.93 -15.47 -3.96
C ALA A 599 5.43 -15.16 -3.88
N ILE A 600 5.02 -14.56 -2.76
CA ILE A 600 3.74 -13.88 -2.59
C ILE A 600 4.05 -12.47 -2.09
N LEU A 601 3.40 -11.48 -2.69
CA LEU A 601 3.33 -10.10 -2.19
C LEU A 601 1.85 -9.79 -1.99
N SER A 602 1.45 -9.24 -0.83
CA SER A 602 0.05 -8.95 -0.53
C SER A 602 -0.16 -7.51 -0.08
N SER A 603 -1.32 -6.93 -0.40
CA SER A 603 -1.63 -5.55 -0.01
C SER A 603 -2.02 -5.46 1.46
N SER A 604 -1.27 -4.71 2.28
CA SER A 604 -1.64 -4.50 3.69
C SER A 604 -2.82 -3.54 3.86
N ASN A 605 -3.03 -2.65 2.89
CA ASN A 605 -4.20 -1.78 2.79
C ASN A 605 -5.34 -2.41 1.95
N SER A 606 -6.27 -1.59 1.47
CA SER A 606 -7.38 -1.99 0.60
C SER A 606 -7.96 -0.77 -0.11
N VAL A 607 -8.12 -0.83 -1.43
CA VAL A 607 -8.52 0.31 -2.29
C VAL A 607 -9.91 0.09 -2.89
N GLN A 608 -10.65 1.15 -3.18
CA GLN A 608 -11.89 1.06 -3.97
C GLN A 608 -11.56 1.10 -5.47
N ALA A 609 -11.85 0.01 -6.19
CA ALA A 609 -11.46 -0.18 -7.58
C ALA A 609 -12.54 -0.89 -8.42
N VAL A 610 -12.32 -1.00 -9.73
CA VAL A 610 -13.25 -1.61 -10.71
C VAL A 610 -12.49 -2.57 -11.66
N PRO A 611 -11.84 -3.64 -11.16
CA PRO A 611 -10.87 -4.42 -11.94
C PRO A 611 -11.47 -5.21 -13.12
N ASP A 612 -12.78 -5.47 -13.12
CA ASP A 612 -13.47 -6.25 -14.16
C ASP A 612 -14.64 -5.51 -14.83
N GLY A 613 -14.83 -4.22 -14.51
CA GLY A 613 -16.00 -3.44 -14.93
C GLY A 613 -17.24 -3.60 -14.04
N GLY A 614 -17.21 -4.46 -12.99
CA GLY A 614 -18.35 -4.82 -12.15
C GLY A 614 -18.87 -3.75 -11.17
N GLY A 615 -18.47 -2.49 -11.32
CA GLY A 615 -18.73 -1.40 -10.37
C GLY A 615 -17.66 -1.27 -9.27
N VAL A 616 -17.69 -0.14 -8.56
CA VAL A 616 -16.69 0.19 -7.52
C VAL A 616 -16.90 -0.67 -6.28
N GLN A 617 -15.90 -1.46 -5.91
CA GLN A 617 -15.88 -2.30 -4.72
C GLN A 617 -14.54 -2.19 -4.00
N LYS A 618 -14.53 -2.42 -2.68
CA LYS A 618 -13.32 -2.53 -1.88
C LYS A 618 -12.54 -3.80 -2.24
N CYS A 619 -11.36 -3.61 -2.78
CA CYS A 619 -10.46 -4.66 -3.25
C CYS A 619 -9.22 -4.82 -2.36
N ARG A 620 -8.59 -5.99 -2.46
CA ARG A 620 -7.20 -6.28 -2.05
C ARG A 620 -6.39 -6.71 -3.25
N GLY A 621 -5.12 -6.31 -3.28
CA GLY A 621 -4.14 -6.74 -4.27
C GLY A 621 -3.27 -7.87 -3.74
N SER A 622 -2.81 -8.76 -4.62
CA SER A 622 -1.70 -9.68 -4.36
C SER A 622 -0.98 -9.97 -5.67
N VAL A 623 0.33 -10.19 -5.60
CA VAL A 623 1.16 -10.63 -6.72
C VAL A 623 1.78 -11.98 -6.34
N ILE A 624 1.79 -12.94 -7.27
CA ILE A 624 2.25 -14.30 -7.03
C ILE A 624 3.16 -14.78 -8.15
N ALA A 625 4.29 -15.40 -7.80
CA ALA A 625 5.13 -16.17 -8.71
C ALA A 625 5.00 -17.68 -8.43
N VAL A 626 4.65 -18.46 -9.46
CA VAL A 626 4.51 -19.92 -9.40
C VAL A 626 5.44 -20.59 -10.41
N LYS A 627 6.33 -21.46 -9.93
CA LYS A 627 7.32 -22.20 -10.71
C LYS A 627 6.85 -23.62 -10.97
N ARG A 628 6.39 -23.89 -12.19
CA ARG A 628 5.88 -25.20 -12.63
C ARG A 628 6.68 -25.74 -13.81
N GLY A 629 7.17 -26.98 -13.69
CA GLY A 629 7.94 -27.64 -14.75
C GLY A 629 9.22 -26.88 -15.13
N GLY A 630 9.81 -26.14 -14.19
CA GLY A 630 10.99 -25.30 -14.41
C GLY A 630 10.71 -23.90 -14.98
N LYS A 631 9.48 -23.59 -15.38
CA LYS A 631 9.06 -22.25 -15.85
C LYS A 631 8.43 -21.44 -14.74
N TYR A 632 8.69 -20.13 -14.72
CA TYR A 632 8.00 -19.18 -13.85
C TYR A 632 6.70 -18.70 -14.51
N ASN A 633 5.71 -18.38 -13.69
CA ASN A 633 4.45 -17.77 -14.11
C ASN A 633 4.10 -16.70 -13.07
N ALA A 634 3.87 -15.47 -13.52
CA ALA A 634 3.49 -14.34 -12.70
C ALA A 634 1.98 -14.06 -12.84
N TYR A 635 1.34 -13.77 -11.71
CA TYR A 635 -0.08 -13.47 -11.61
C TYR A 635 -0.34 -12.27 -10.71
N LEU A 636 -1.19 -11.35 -11.15
CA LEU A 636 -1.78 -10.32 -10.30
C LEU A 636 -3.18 -10.78 -9.91
N VAL A 637 -3.52 -10.61 -8.64
CA VAL A 637 -4.76 -11.10 -8.03
C VAL A 637 -5.50 -9.92 -7.38
N TRP A 638 -6.71 -9.67 -7.87
CA TRP A 638 -7.65 -8.74 -7.27
C TRP A 638 -8.71 -9.53 -6.51
N HIS A 639 -8.77 -9.36 -5.19
CA HIS A 639 -9.84 -9.92 -4.36
C HIS A 639 -10.87 -8.84 -4.02
N GLN A 640 -12.07 -8.93 -4.58
CA GLN A 640 -13.19 -8.02 -4.33
C GLN A 640 -13.84 -8.40 -2.99
N THR A 641 -13.41 -7.76 -1.89
CA THR A 641 -13.76 -8.15 -0.51
C THR A 641 -15.25 -8.02 -0.14
N GLU A 642 -16.07 -7.41 -1.00
CA GLU A 642 -17.52 -7.24 -0.82
C GLU A 642 -18.36 -8.33 -1.52
N SER A 643 -17.88 -8.84 -2.66
CA SER A 643 -18.54 -9.91 -3.43
C SER A 643 -17.86 -11.28 -3.27
N ASP A 644 -16.72 -11.31 -2.58
CA ASP A 644 -15.76 -12.44 -2.47
C ASP A 644 -15.21 -12.91 -3.83
N LYS A 645 -15.37 -12.10 -4.88
CA LYS A 645 -14.92 -12.43 -6.23
C LYS A 645 -13.40 -12.25 -6.37
N VAL A 646 -12.75 -13.23 -6.99
CA VAL A 646 -11.36 -13.13 -7.47
C VAL A 646 -11.35 -12.72 -8.94
N VAL A 647 -10.41 -11.85 -9.31
CA VAL A 647 -10.10 -11.49 -10.71
C VAL A 647 -8.59 -11.59 -10.89
N ILE A 648 -8.15 -12.44 -11.82
CA ILE A 648 -6.73 -12.69 -12.09
C ILE A 648 -6.30 -11.95 -13.36
N CYS A 649 -5.15 -11.30 -13.30
CA CYS A 649 -4.49 -10.70 -14.47
C CYS A 649 -3.14 -11.39 -14.70
N THR A 650 -2.76 -11.52 -15.96
CA THR A 650 -1.47 -12.09 -16.40
C THR A 650 -0.73 -11.09 -17.29
N PRO A 651 0.62 -11.04 -17.23
CA PRO A 651 1.40 -10.32 -18.22
C PRO A 651 1.24 -10.95 -19.63
N ASP A 652 1.44 -10.15 -20.68
CA ASP A 652 1.46 -10.65 -22.07
C ASP A 652 2.57 -11.70 -22.31
N GLN A 653 3.74 -11.50 -21.69
CA GLN A 653 4.84 -12.44 -21.69
C GLN A 653 5.05 -13.01 -20.27
N GLN A 654 5.04 -14.33 -20.14
CA GLN A 654 5.38 -15.02 -18.90
C GLN A 654 6.91 -15.20 -18.80
N PRO A 655 7.52 -14.99 -17.62
CA PRO A 655 8.97 -14.94 -17.47
C PRO A 655 9.66 -16.25 -17.81
N ALA A 656 10.69 -16.18 -18.65
CA ALA A 656 11.53 -17.30 -19.06
C ALA A 656 12.53 -17.73 -17.96
N ASP A 657 13.00 -16.78 -17.15
CA ASP A 657 13.94 -17.03 -16.05
C ASP A 657 13.59 -16.28 -14.75
N ALA A 658 14.47 -16.38 -13.75
CA ALA A 658 14.25 -15.80 -12.43
C ALA A 658 14.40 -14.27 -12.40
N ALA A 659 15.25 -13.69 -13.24
CA ALA A 659 15.51 -12.24 -13.28
C ALA A 659 14.37 -11.52 -14.02
N GLU A 660 13.92 -12.07 -15.15
CA GLU A 660 12.69 -11.61 -15.82
C GLU A 660 11.47 -11.76 -14.89
N CYS A 661 11.42 -12.84 -14.08
CA CYS A 661 10.36 -12.99 -13.09
C CYS A 661 10.44 -11.92 -11.99
N THR A 662 11.61 -11.57 -11.46
CA THR A 662 11.75 -10.47 -10.49
C THR A 662 11.28 -9.15 -11.11
N GLN A 663 11.74 -8.79 -12.31
CA GLN A 663 11.31 -7.55 -12.99
C GLN A 663 9.80 -7.50 -13.21
N ILE A 664 9.17 -8.60 -13.65
CA ILE A 664 7.70 -8.65 -13.82
C ILE A 664 6.96 -8.52 -12.48
N LEU A 665 7.51 -9.03 -11.37
CA LEU A 665 6.96 -8.78 -10.03
C LEU A 665 7.14 -7.32 -9.60
N LEU A 666 8.20 -6.64 -10.04
CA LEU A 666 8.43 -5.21 -9.75
C LEU A 666 7.46 -4.32 -10.53
N ASP A 667 7.28 -4.58 -11.82
CA ASP A 667 6.28 -3.93 -12.68
C ASP A 667 4.86 -4.17 -12.12
N ALA A 668 4.57 -5.40 -11.64
CA ALA A 668 3.29 -5.76 -11.03
C ALA A 668 2.99 -5.02 -9.71
N VAL A 669 4.00 -4.80 -8.87
CA VAL A 669 3.84 -3.98 -7.66
C VAL A 669 3.73 -2.51 -8.01
N SER A 670 4.54 -2.00 -8.94
CA SER A 670 4.44 -0.63 -9.44
C SER A 670 3.04 -0.32 -9.96
N TYR A 671 2.44 -1.25 -10.71
CA TYR A 671 1.04 -1.18 -11.16
C TYR A 671 0.05 -1.11 -9.98
N PHE A 672 0.19 -1.94 -8.94
CA PHE A 672 -0.67 -1.90 -7.76
C PHE A 672 -0.49 -0.61 -6.93
N GLU A 673 0.74 -0.10 -6.79
CA GLU A 673 1.04 1.16 -6.09
C GLU A 673 0.50 2.38 -6.84
N ILE A 674 0.52 2.38 -8.17
CA ILE A 674 -0.13 3.42 -9.01
C ILE A 674 -1.65 3.48 -8.77
N VAL A 675 -2.30 2.34 -8.45
CA VAL A 675 -3.72 2.31 -8.05
C VAL A 675 -3.90 2.64 -6.54
N GLY A 676 -2.82 2.79 -5.77
CA GLY A 676 -2.85 3.19 -4.37
C GLY A 676 -2.82 2.05 -3.35
N PHE A 677 -2.43 0.84 -3.76
CA PHE A 677 -2.13 -0.23 -2.80
C PHE A 677 -0.77 -0.04 -2.14
N MET A 678 -0.61 -0.58 -0.93
CA MET A 678 0.68 -0.72 -0.27
C MET A 678 1.03 -2.21 -0.24
N MET A 679 2.08 -2.61 -0.96
CA MET A 679 2.42 -4.02 -1.17
C MET A 679 3.55 -4.45 -0.22
N GLU A 680 3.35 -5.58 0.46
CA GLU A 680 4.33 -6.16 1.38
C GLU A 680 4.70 -7.58 0.93
N VAL A 681 5.99 -7.93 0.97
CA VAL A 681 6.47 -9.29 0.69
C VAL A 681 6.04 -10.21 1.84
N GLU A 682 5.37 -11.32 1.52
CA GLU A 682 4.94 -12.31 2.50
C GLU A 682 6.06 -13.31 2.80
N ASP A 683 6.49 -13.38 4.06
CA ASP A 683 7.37 -14.44 4.54
C ASP A 683 6.64 -15.80 4.51
N LEU A 684 6.91 -16.56 3.44
CA LEU A 684 6.53 -17.97 3.32
C LEU A 684 7.14 -18.80 4.47
N GLY A 685 8.36 -18.44 4.90
CA GLY A 685 9.10 -19.03 5.99
C GLY A 685 9.50 -20.50 5.76
N SER A 686 10.42 -20.98 6.60
CA SER A 686 10.91 -22.36 6.53
C SER A 686 9.95 -23.41 7.11
N SER A 687 8.80 -23.01 7.66
CA SER A 687 7.84 -23.89 8.34
C SER A 687 6.53 -24.04 7.57
N LEU A 688 5.87 -25.19 7.71
CA LEU A 688 4.58 -25.41 7.06
C LEU A 688 3.48 -24.49 7.64
N LYS A 689 3.65 -24.06 8.90
CA LYS A 689 2.72 -23.15 9.60
C LYS A 689 2.83 -21.70 9.14
N THR A 690 4.02 -21.18 8.85
CA THR A 690 4.20 -19.86 8.18
C THR A 690 3.66 -19.90 6.76
N TYR A 691 4.03 -20.95 6.01
CA TYR A 691 3.63 -21.14 4.62
C TYR A 691 2.10 -21.17 4.45
N ASN A 692 1.41 -21.98 5.26
CA ASN A 692 -0.06 -22.03 5.29
C ASN A 692 -0.69 -20.70 5.74
N ARG A 693 -0.02 -19.90 6.59
CA ARG A 693 -0.51 -18.57 7.00
C ARG A 693 -0.40 -17.54 5.86
N ALA A 694 0.66 -17.60 5.06
CA ALA A 694 0.83 -16.74 3.89
C ALA A 694 -0.22 -17.07 2.82
N ILE A 695 -0.38 -18.34 2.43
CA ILE A 695 -1.41 -18.75 1.44
C ILE A 695 -2.81 -18.33 1.86
N ARG A 696 -3.18 -18.51 3.15
CA ARG A 696 -4.51 -18.16 3.68
C ARG A 696 -4.84 -16.67 3.58
N LYS A 697 -3.89 -15.78 3.24
CA LYS A 697 -4.16 -14.37 2.91
C LYS A 697 -4.68 -14.16 1.49
N VAL A 698 -4.48 -15.10 0.57
CA VAL A 698 -4.68 -14.93 -0.88
C VAL A 698 -5.69 -15.96 -1.42
N PRO A 699 -7.00 -15.62 -1.49
CA PRO A 699 -8.06 -16.59 -1.82
C PRO A 699 -7.97 -17.26 -3.20
N ALA A 700 -7.16 -16.70 -4.12
CA ALA A 700 -6.94 -17.28 -5.44
C ALA A 700 -6.11 -18.58 -5.45
N LEU A 701 -5.34 -18.85 -4.39
CA LEU A 701 -4.45 -20.01 -4.34
C LEU A 701 -5.19 -21.28 -3.90
N VAL A 702 -5.34 -22.23 -4.82
CA VAL A 702 -6.01 -23.50 -4.59
C VAL A 702 -5.01 -24.64 -4.69
N ARG A 703 -4.94 -25.48 -3.66
CA ARG A 703 -4.12 -26.71 -3.72
C ARG A 703 -4.87 -27.80 -4.48
N LYS A 704 -4.20 -28.45 -5.43
CA LYS A 704 -4.72 -29.55 -6.25
C LYS A 704 -4.61 -30.92 -5.56
#